data_AF-A0A380RVW0-F1
#
_entry.id   AF-A0A380RVW0-F1
#
_cell.length_a   1.000
_cell.length_b   1.000
_cell.length_c   1.000
_cell.angle_alpha   90.00
_cell.angle_beta   90.00
_cell.angle_gamma   90.00
#
_symmetry.space_group_name_H-M   'P 1'
#
loop_
_entity.id
_entity.type
_entity.pdbx_description
1 polymer ?
#
loop_
_entity_poly.entity_id
_entity_poly.type
_entity_poly.pdbx_seq_one_letter_code
_entity_poly.pdbx_strand_id
1 'polypeptide(L)'
;MKNLVTILLFLEFAFAQAANTDIQKQFEASKYMYSTFAKLEKQLLSLPTKESFSTKKLDNLSYGLHFKVDVGDVFFPTKDFWCSDTLAAWCKDYIERMKNAFFIPYTLSVEFKKNIGKCPIGTIYEKVFLVNADKATSIDTPQRLKNDRIFRDESFSSLNEIETYECWAIIEMGHQNQPIIQKTPRKETLYLNGPQNDVPGSFNPLTESWMASWPVGGRFNLMYEPLITYNTLNGQIEPLLGTLVEELSNNDSIVVDLNPAAKWSDGKPVTSVDVTFIFLRGSINSTEQISAIHIDSLKGADGIITERLSFMVAKNRRNNPLTVRDMLQSTRIAPSHVFEPLIAKKGIDEIKKIKMDVNPIVSGPYNLMSYDSSRITLKRRDDYWGNKALHHGKRPAPKYIVHPILKSAGDVFSTIRDNAVDVTMGFIDHFSRMQSFGIRSWFDSLPYHYPTTIPILIINVTKPPLDNTVFRRAMATAIEYERINQFALKTQTSDLEPGLIIPHGLEKKYAQKSHMGLYGIKTSFDDYKKRKDKVQEMLLSIGIQSIWNYDGTLSHMEWRGERIPTIKITSVKGWTEWETIVSLAVNSMRWAGIDVQENFVDGGQYWPDMGLGNFDLIMHKPAADASSSLPWRRFNEVMSSQDWQPLGAWASVNIGRYNNPASTNYRPEVDSLLKIIPLLKNEQDRIDAYGKLNMIFMVDQPAIPLVYLPEQFYYFNDKIWKNWPTQKNPYAPPQIPGLGSGTNILWHIYSK
;
A
#
# COMPACT_ATOMS: atom_id res chain seq x y z
N MET A 1 -47.33 15.92 -9.06
CA MET A 1 -47.25 16.81 -7.89
C MET A 1 -46.13 16.43 -6.92
N LYS A 2 -46.13 15.26 -6.24
CA LYS A 2 -45.06 14.90 -5.28
C LYS A 2 -43.63 14.99 -5.85
N ASN A 3 -43.40 14.51 -7.08
CA ASN A 3 -42.08 14.60 -7.72
C ASN A 3 -41.69 16.04 -8.05
N LEU A 4 -42.65 16.89 -8.41
CA LEU A 4 -42.43 18.30 -8.69
C LEU A 4 -42.00 19.07 -7.43
N VAL A 5 -42.72 18.85 -6.33
CA VAL A 5 -42.40 19.44 -5.01
C VAL A 5 -41.03 18.99 -4.53
N THR A 6 -40.67 17.73 -4.76
CA THR A 6 -39.35 17.18 -4.37
C THR A 6 -38.20 17.79 -5.20
N ILE A 7 -38.39 17.96 -6.51
CA ILE A 7 -37.39 18.59 -7.39
C ILE A 7 -37.20 20.07 -7.02
N LEU A 8 -38.29 20.79 -6.72
CA LEU A 8 -38.24 22.19 -6.33
C LEU A 8 -37.54 22.41 -4.98
N LEU A 9 -37.82 21.58 -3.97
CA LEU A 9 -37.13 21.61 -2.68
C LEU A 9 -35.61 21.32 -2.82
N PHE A 10 -35.24 20.45 -3.76
CA PHE A 10 -33.84 20.12 -4.01
C PHE A 10 -33.08 21.27 -4.69
N LEU A 11 -33.73 21.94 -5.64
CA LEU A 11 -33.19 23.15 -6.28
C LEU A 11 -33.09 24.31 -5.28
N GLU A 12 -34.10 24.52 -4.44
CA GLU A 12 -34.13 25.53 -3.38
C GLU A 12 -32.96 25.36 -2.40
N PHE A 13 -32.71 24.11 -1.96
CA PHE A 13 -31.59 23.79 -1.09
C PHE A 13 -30.22 24.05 -1.76
N ALA A 14 -30.07 23.65 -3.03
CA ALA A 14 -28.83 23.84 -3.78
C ALA A 14 -28.52 25.34 -4.03
N PHE A 15 -29.53 26.15 -4.33
CA PHE A 15 -29.35 27.59 -4.55
C PHE A 15 -29.09 28.37 -3.25
N ALA A 16 -29.74 28.01 -2.14
CA ALA A 16 -29.49 28.64 -0.84
C ALA A 16 -28.05 28.44 -0.37
N GLN A 17 -27.44 27.27 -0.65
CA GLN A 17 -26.05 26.98 -0.31
C GLN A 17 -25.05 27.63 -1.29
N ALA A 18 -25.36 27.71 -2.59
CA ALA A 18 -24.48 28.32 -3.58
C ALA A 18 -24.28 29.85 -3.38
N ALA A 19 -25.20 30.52 -2.69
CA ALA A 19 -25.18 31.98 -2.48
C ALA A 19 -24.25 32.51 -1.38
N ASN A 20 -23.58 31.62 -0.61
CA ASN A 20 -22.64 31.86 0.49
C ASN A 20 -22.68 33.25 1.23
N THR A 21 -23.12 33.25 2.50
CA THR A 21 -23.19 34.37 3.49
C THR A 21 -23.81 35.73 3.12
N ASP A 22 -24.22 36.01 1.88
CA ASP A 22 -24.96 37.26 1.56
C ASP A 22 -26.48 37.08 1.74
N ILE A 23 -26.95 37.43 2.94
CA ILE A 23 -28.35 37.29 3.40
C ILE A 23 -29.33 38.05 2.49
N GLN A 24 -28.90 39.16 1.88
CA GLN A 24 -29.79 40.02 1.10
C GLN A 24 -30.10 39.40 -0.27
N LYS A 25 -29.13 38.70 -0.87
CA LYS A 25 -29.33 37.91 -2.08
C LYS A 25 -30.17 36.66 -1.84
N GLN A 26 -30.01 36.01 -0.67
CA GLN A 26 -30.86 34.88 -0.28
C GLN A 26 -32.33 35.30 -0.10
N PHE A 27 -32.58 36.51 0.43
CA PHE A 27 -33.92 37.02 0.67
C PHE A 27 -34.66 37.40 -0.63
N GLU A 28 -33.97 38.04 -1.58
CA GLU A 28 -34.56 38.39 -2.90
C GLU A 28 -34.81 37.15 -3.77
N ALA A 29 -33.91 36.15 -3.73
CA ALA A 29 -34.15 34.86 -4.38
C ALA A 29 -35.39 34.15 -3.80
N SER A 30 -35.54 34.16 -2.48
CA SER A 30 -36.70 33.59 -1.79
C SER A 30 -38.02 34.30 -2.18
N LYS A 31 -38.03 35.65 -2.24
CA LYS A 31 -39.21 36.43 -2.67
C LYS A 31 -39.62 36.12 -4.11
N TYR A 32 -38.66 36.07 -5.03
CA TYR A 32 -38.94 35.76 -6.44
C TYR A 32 -39.51 34.34 -6.60
N MET A 33 -38.97 33.37 -5.84
CA MET A 33 -39.45 31.99 -5.81
C MET A 33 -40.87 31.86 -5.25
N TYR A 34 -41.20 32.52 -4.12
CA TYR A 34 -42.55 32.52 -3.56
C TYR A 34 -43.60 33.09 -4.53
N SER A 35 -43.24 34.16 -5.27
CA SER A 35 -44.14 34.74 -6.29
C SER A 35 -44.40 33.81 -7.48
N THR A 36 -43.41 32.98 -7.81
CA THR A 36 -43.49 31.98 -8.89
C THR A 36 -44.30 30.76 -8.44
N PHE A 37 -44.15 30.35 -7.18
CA PHE A 37 -44.92 29.28 -6.55
C PHE A 37 -46.42 29.58 -6.53
N ALA A 38 -46.80 30.81 -6.14
CA ALA A 38 -48.19 31.26 -6.12
C ALA A 38 -48.83 31.30 -7.52
N LYS A 39 -48.06 31.54 -8.59
CA LYS A 39 -48.53 31.50 -9.98
C LYS A 39 -48.71 30.06 -10.48
N LEU A 40 -47.81 29.15 -10.11
CA LEU A 40 -47.85 27.74 -10.52
C LEU A 40 -48.98 26.98 -9.82
N GLU A 41 -49.20 27.24 -8.53
CA GLU A 41 -50.29 26.65 -7.75
C GLU A 41 -51.65 27.03 -8.35
N LYS A 42 -51.83 28.29 -8.77
CA LYS A 42 -53.02 28.77 -9.47
C LYS A 42 -53.24 28.09 -10.82
N GLN A 43 -52.18 27.81 -11.58
CA GLN A 43 -52.26 27.10 -12.86
C GLN A 43 -52.55 25.61 -12.68
N LEU A 44 -51.97 24.97 -11.66
CA LEU A 44 -52.18 23.55 -11.35
C LEU A 44 -53.59 23.27 -10.81
N LEU A 45 -54.15 24.19 -10.01
CA LEU A 45 -55.53 24.13 -9.52
C LEU A 45 -56.58 24.35 -10.62
N SER A 46 -56.19 24.84 -11.80
CA SER A 46 -57.08 25.05 -12.95
C SER A 46 -57.19 23.84 -13.89
N LEU A 47 -56.45 22.76 -13.63
CA LEU A 47 -56.49 21.53 -14.44
C LEU A 47 -57.69 20.65 -14.03
N PRO A 48 -58.47 20.09 -14.99
CA PRO A 48 -59.67 19.33 -14.65
C PRO A 48 -59.35 18.07 -13.85
N THR A 49 -59.96 17.92 -12.68
CA THR A 49 -59.86 16.75 -11.81
C THR A 49 -60.98 15.76 -12.11
N LYS A 50 -60.74 14.80 -13.02
CA LYS A 50 -61.42 13.48 -13.06
C LYS A 50 -60.93 12.66 -14.25
N GLU A 51 -60.07 11.68 -13.99
CA GLU A 51 -60.23 10.29 -14.43
C GLU A 51 -59.17 9.41 -13.77
N SER A 52 -59.61 8.26 -13.28
CA SER A 52 -58.82 7.26 -12.56
C SER A 52 -57.70 6.69 -13.43
N PHE A 53 -56.43 6.89 -13.05
CA PHE A 53 -55.30 6.22 -13.70
C PHE A 53 -55.15 4.79 -13.15
N SER A 54 -55.66 3.81 -13.90
CA SER A 54 -55.33 2.40 -13.72
C SER A 54 -53.91 2.10 -14.23
N THR A 55 -53.31 1.03 -13.71
CA THR A 55 -51.90 0.61 -13.85
C THR A 55 -51.43 0.18 -15.26
N LYS A 56 -52.05 0.68 -16.33
CA LYS A 56 -51.60 0.49 -17.73
C LYS A 56 -51.44 1.83 -18.42
N LYS A 57 -50.31 2.50 -18.18
CA LYS A 57 -49.65 3.50 -19.05
C LYS A 57 -48.40 4.04 -18.33
N LEU A 58 -47.32 3.24 -18.32
CA LEU A 58 -45.96 3.73 -18.07
C LEU A 58 -45.29 4.21 -19.38
N ASP A 59 -46.02 4.19 -20.50
CA ASP A 59 -45.50 4.51 -21.84
C ASP A 59 -45.37 6.02 -22.15
N ASN A 60 -45.68 6.92 -21.19
CA ASN A 60 -45.67 8.38 -21.41
C ASN A 60 -44.62 9.14 -20.55
N LEU A 61 -43.62 8.46 -19.99
CA LEU A 61 -42.48 9.10 -19.32
C LEU A 61 -41.24 8.98 -20.21
N SER A 62 -40.94 10.03 -20.96
CA SER A 62 -39.92 9.97 -22.01
C SER A 62 -38.55 10.46 -21.59
N TYR A 63 -38.37 11.08 -20.41
CA TYR A 63 -37.08 11.66 -20.01
C TYR A 63 -36.64 11.28 -18.58
N GLY A 64 -35.38 10.87 -18.46
CA GLY A 64 -34.61 10.85 -17.22
C GLY A 64 -33.88 12.18 -17.05
N LEU A 65 -34.13 12.86 -15.93
CA LEU A 65 -33.45 14.10 -15.52
C LEU A 65 -32.27 13.72 -14.63
N HIS A 66 -31.05 14.02 -15.10
CA HIS A 66 -29.82 13.85 -14.35
C HIS A 66 -29.29 15.22 -13.92
N PHE A 67 -29.28 15.47 -12.61
CA PHE A 67 -28.78 16.73 -12.05
C PHE A 67 -27.33 16.58 -11.62
N LYS A 68 -26.44 17.36 -12.21
CA LYS A 68 -25.05 17.48 -11.78
C LYS A 68 -24.78 18.94 -11.36
N VAL A 69 -24.56 19.11 -10.07
CA VAL A 69 -24.27 20.41 -9.46
C VAL A 69 -22.80 20.42 -9.09
N ASP A 70 -22.01 21.24 -9.77
CA ASP A 70 -20.57 21.35 -9.55
C ASP A 70 -20.28 22.65 -8.80
N VAL A 71 -19.86 22.55 -7.54
CA VAL A 71 -19.62 23.68 -6.63
C VAL A 71 -18.25 23.51 -5.96
N GLY A 72 -17.17 23.54 -6.75
CA GLY A 72 -15.81 23.37 -6.24
C GLY A 72 -15.60 22.04 -5.50
N ASP A 73 -14.82 22.03 -4.42
CA ASP A 73 -14.33 20.83 -3.70
C ASP A 73 -15.41 20.00 -2.95
N VAL A 74 -16.70 20.22 -3.22
CA VAL A 74 -17.82 19.46 -2.62
C VAL A 74 -18.61 18.73 -3.70
N PHE A 75 -18.42 17.41 -3.78
CA PHE A 75 -19.23 16.54 -4.66
C PHE A 75 -20.54 16.13 -4.00
N PHE A 76 -21.66 16.43 -4.65
CA PHE A 76 -22.99 16.00 -4.20
C PHE A 76 -23.43 14.68 -4.88
N PRO A 77 -24.20 13.83 -4.19
CA PRO A 77 -24.73 12.60 -4.78
C PRO A 77 -25.75 12.90 -5.88
N THR A 78 -25.52 12.35 -7.07
CA THR A 78 -26.42 12.46 -8.22
C THR A 78 -27.68 11.62 -8.01
N LYS A 79 -28.84 12.13 -8.46
CA LYS A 79 -30.12 11.40 -8.36
C LYS A 79 -30.92 11.53 -9.65
N ASP A 80 -31.40 10.39 -10.14
CA ASP A 80 -32.21 10.31 -11.36
C ASP A 80 -33.70 10.40 -11.05
N PHE A 81 -34.42 11.20 -11.83
CA PHE A 81 -35.88 11.31 -11.75
C PHE A 81 -36.51 11.15 -13.14
N TRP A 82 -37.65 10.47 -13.20
CA TRP A 82 -38.44 10.30 -14.44
C TRP A 82 -39.62 11.26 -14.46
N CYS A 83 -39.80 12.00 -15.57
CA CYS A 83 -40.89 12.97 -15.73
C CYS A 83 -41.49 12.98 -17.14
N SER A 84 -42.61 13.70 -17.31
CA SER A 84 -43.23 13.94 -18.62
C SER A 84 -42.48 15.01 -19.42
N ASP A 85 -42.68 15.02 -20.74
CA ASP A 85 -42.03 15.95 -21.68
C ASP A 85 -42.32 17.42 -21.36
N THR A 86 -43.57 17.72 -21.00
CA THR A 86 -44.01 19.07 -20.61
C THR A 86 -43.28 19.55 -19.35
N LEU A 87 -42.99 18.62 -18.43
CA LEU A 87 -42.29 18.94 -17.19
C LEU A 87 -40.77 19.10 -17.42
N ALA A 88 -40.18 18.28 -18.28
CA ALA A 88 -38.78 18.43 -18.68
C ALA A 88 -38.51 19.77 -19.37
N ALA A 89 -39.38 20.18 -20.29
CA ALA A 89 -39.30 21.47 -20.99
C ALA A 89 -39.41 22.65 -20.03
N TRP A 90 -40.35 22.59 -19.07
CA TRP A 90 -40.51 23.61 -18.04
C TRP A 90 -39.27 23.74 -17.14
N CYS A 91 -38.70 22.61 -16.67
CA CYS A 91 -37.49 22.63 -15.84
C CYS A 91 -36.30 23.24 -16.59
N LYS A 92 -36.15 22.96 -17.88
CA LYS A 92 -35.06 23.50 -18.71
C LYS A 92 -35.14 25.02 -18.84
N ASP A 93 -36.34 25.54 -19.14
CA ASP A 93 -36.60 26.97 -19.26
C ASP A 93 -36.46 27.70 -17.90
N TYR A 94 -36.89 27.09 -16.80
CA TYR A 94 -36.71 27.65 -15.46
C TYR A 94 -35.23 27.80 -15.07
N ILE A 95 -34.38 26.80 -15.35
CA ILE A 95 -32.95 26.82 -15.04
C ILE A 95 -32.20 27.89 -15.86
N GLU A 96 -32.53 28.02 -17.15
CA GLU A 96 -31.96 29.06 -18.03
C GLU A 96 -32.28 30.48 -17.53
N ARG A 97 -33.53 30.73 -17.13
CA ARG A 97 -33.93 32.03 -16.56
C ARG A 97 -33.21 32.34 -15.26
N MET A 98 -32.99 31.34 -14.41
CA MET A 98 -32.26 31.48 -13.15
C MET A 98 -30.76 31.78 -13.35
N LYS A 99 -30.12 31.12 -14.34
CA LYS A 99 -28.72 31.42 -14.71
C LYS A 99 -28.54 32.87 -15.15
N ASN A 100 -29.47 33.39 -15.94
CA ASN A 100 -29.44 34.76 -16.45
C ASN A 100 -29.77 35.82 -15.38
N ALA A 101 -30.61 35.49 -14.39
CA ALA A 101 -31.04 36.45 -13.36
C ALA A 101 -30.02 36.66 -12.23
N PHE A 102 -29.16 35.67 -11.91
CA PHE A 102 -28.34 35.68 -10.69
C PHE A 102 -26.82 35.66 -10.89
N PHE A 103 -26.30 35.69 -12.13
CA PHE A 103 -24.85 35.69 -12.45
C PHE A 103 -24.04 34.73 -11.55
N ILE A 104 -24.47 33.46 -11.49
CA ILE A 104 -23.85 32.45 -10.64
C ILE A 104 -22.59 31.93 -11.35
N PRO A 105 -21.38 32.01 -10.74
CA PRO A 105 -20.13 31.63 -11.39
C PRO A 105 -19.88 30.11 -11.46
N TYR A 106 -20.88 29.27 -11.13
CA TYR A 106 -20.77 27.82 -11.06
C TYR A 106 -21.65 27.11 -12.10
N THR A 107 -21.18 25.97 -12.63
CA THR A 107 -21.85 25.24 -13.71
C THR A 107 -22.91 24.27 -13.15
N LEU A 108 -24.16 24.71 -13.08
CA LEU A 108 -25.30 23.80 -12.95
C LEU A 108 -25.58 23.15 -14.31
N SER A 109 -25.33 21.84 -14.44
CA SER A 109 -25.63 21.08 -15.66
C SER A 109 -26.77 20.08 -15.39
N VAL A 110 -27.77 20.09 -16.26
CA VAL A 110 -28.90 19.15 -16.19
C VAL A 110 -28.96 18.40 -17.50
N GLU A 111 -28.73 17.10 -17.43
CA GLU A 111 -28.78 16.20 -18.58
C GLU A 111 -30.16 15.58 -18.71
N PHE A 112 -30.71 15.59 -19.93
CA PHE A 112 -32.01 15.00 -20.24
C PHE A 112 -31.79 13.78 -21.14
N LYS A 113 -32.09 12.58 -20.63
CA LYS A 113 -31.95 11.33 -21.39
C LYS A 113 -33.31 10.82 -21.87
N LYS A 114 -33.50 10.73 -23.19
CA LYS A 114 -34.76 10.24 -23.78
C LYS A 114 -34.83 8.71 -23.72
N ASN A 115 -35.95 8.16 -23.26
CA ASN A 115 -36.18 6.72 -23.25
C ASN A 115 -36.52 6.24 -24.67
N ILE A 116 -35.65 5.44 -25.28
CA ILE A 116 -35.85 4.87 -26.61
C ILE A 116 -36.04 3.35 -26.42
N GLY A 117 -37.25 2.87 -26.70
CA GLY A 117 -37.64 1.48 -26.44
C GLY A 117 -36.87 0.45 -27.30
N LYS A 118 -36.45 -0.63 -26.62
CA LYS A 118 -36.15 -2.00 -27.10
C LYS A 118 -35.41 -2.17 -28.45
N CYS A 119 -34.07 -2.07 -28.42
CA CYS A 119 -33.12 -2.98 -29.10
C CYS A 119 -31.72 -2.80 -28.45
N PRO A 120 -31.06 -3.85 -27.90
CA PRO A 120 -29.85 -3.69 -27.09
C PRO A 120 -28.57 -3.68 -27.94
N ILE A 121 -28.38 -2.63 -28.75
CA ILE A 121 -27.09 -2.38 -29.45
C ILE A 121 -26.41 -1.09 -28.94
N GLY A 122 -27.10 -0.28 -28.12
CA GLY A 122 -26.53 0.95 -27.55
C GLY A 122 -25.48 0.74 -26.45
N THR A 123 -25.36 -0.46 -25.87
CA THR A 123 -24.49 -0.68 -24.69
C THR A 123 -23.07 -1.13 -25.03
N ILE A 124 -22.80 -1.50 -26.30
CA ILE A 124 -21.45 -1.90 -26.75
C ILE A 124 -20.65 -0.66 -27.20
N TYR A 125 -21.31 0.36 -27.77
CA TYR A 125 -20.63 1.59 -28.15
C TYR A 125 -20.18 2.42 -26.94
N GLU A 126 -20.94 2.44 -25.83
CA GLU A 126 -20.55 3.19 -24.62
C GLU A 126 -19.35 2.59 -23.86
N LYS A 127 -19.06 1.28 -23.99
CA LYS A 127 -17.90 0.67 -23.33
C LYS A 127 -16.58 0.84 -24.09
N VAL A 128 -16.63 1.20 -25.37
CA VAL A 128 -15.43 1.52 -26.16
C VAL A 128 -15.00 2.98 -25.99
N PHE A 129 -15.92 3.88 -25.60
CA PHE A 129 -15.64 5.32 -25.47
C PHE A 129 -15.20 5.82 -24.09
N LEU A 130 -14.97 4.92 -23.11
CA LEU A 130 -14.41 5.29 -21.80
C LEU A 130 -12.91 5.02 -21.65
N VAL A 131 -12.23 4.63 -22.74
CA VAL A 131 -10.77 4.50 -22.81
C VAL A 131 -10.29 5.51 -23.86
N ASN A 132 -9.63 6.59 -23.42
CA ASN A 132 -9.15 7.75 -24.21
C ASN A 132 -10.19 8.81 -24.59
N ALA A 133 -10.60 9.60 -23.59
CA ALA A 133 -11.32 10.86 -23.80
C ALA A 133 -10.43 12.05 -24.24
N ASP A 134 -9.15 11.85 -24.54
CA ASP A 134 -8.25 12.96 -24.91
C ASP A 134 -7.93 13.08 -26.41
N LYS A 135 -8.41 12.20 -27.29
CA LYS A 135 -8.14 12.28 -28.75
C LYS A 135 -9.26 11.76 -29.68
N ALA A 136 -10.53 11.97 -29.37
CA ALA A 136 -11.62 11.53 -30.25
C ALA A 136 -11.94 12.55 -31.36
N THR A 137 -11.24 12.44 -32.50
CA THR A 137 -11.82 12.79 -33.82
C THR A 137 -12.05 11.49 -34.59
N SER A 138 -13.29 11.30 -35.05
CA SER A 138 -13.83 10.22 -35.90
C SER A 138 -12.97 8.96 -36.12
N ILE A 139 -13.38 7.81 -35.58
CA ILE A 139 -12.78 6.52 -35.95
C ILE A 139 -13.63 5.88 -37.06
N ASP A 140 -12.99 5.76 -38.22
CA ASP A 140 -13.49 5.09 -39.42
C ASP A 140 -12.73 3.76 -39.61
N THR A 141 -13.44 2.74 -40.12
CA THR A 141 -13.02 1.40 -40.63
C THR A 141 -12.77 0.17 -39.71
N PRO A 142 -13.31 -1.02 -40.09
CA PRO A 142 -13.16 -2.32 -39.38
C PRO A 142 -11.73 -2.82 -39.17
N GLN A 143 -10.78 -2.39 -40.01
CA GLN A 143 -9.39 -2.85 -39.95
C GLN A 143 -8.70 -2.45 -38.64
N ARG A 144 -9.09 -1.32 -38.05
CA ARG A 144 -8.52 -0.81 -36.79
C ARG A 144 -8.95 -1.66 -35.58
N LEU A 145 -10.20 -2.12 -35.57
CA LEU A 145 -10.75 -3.00 -34.52
C LEU A 145 -10.12 -4.40 -34.55
N LYS A 146 -9.69 -4.88 -35.72
CA LYS A 146 -8.90 -6.14 -35.86
C LYS A 146 -7.50 -5.99 -35.26
N ASN A 147 -6.83 -4.86 -35.49
CA ASN A 147 -5.50 -4.59 -34.93
C ASN A 147 -5.51 -4.44 -33.40
N ASP A 148 -6.59 -3.89 -32.84
CA ASP A 148 -6.82 -3.81 -31.39
C ASP A 148 -7.26 -5.17 -30.79
N ARG A 149 -7.26 -6.24 -31.60
CA ARG A 149 -7.61 -7.63 -31.23
C ARG A 149 -9.01 -7.81 -30.66
N ILE A 150 -9.93 -6.89 -31.00
CA ILE A 150 -11.33 -6.95 -30.57
C ILE A 150 -12.06 -8.07 -31.34
N PHE A 151 -11.68 -8.33 -32.59
CA PHE A 151 -12.13 -9.47 -33.40
C PHE A 151 -10.93 -10.34 -33.79
N ARG A 152 -11.09 -11.67 -33.82
CA ARG A 152 -10.03 -12.62 -34.22
C ARG A 152 -10.39 -13.56 -35.37
N ASP A 153 -11.58 -13.42 -35.94
CA ASP A 153 -11.95 -14.13 -37.17
C ASP A 153 -11.59 -13.28 -38.39
N GLU A 154 -10.80 -13.83 -39.31
CA GLU A 154 -10.30 -13.12 -40.48
C GLU A 154 -11.33 -13.01 -41.62
N SER A 155 -12.48 -13.69 -41.51
CA SER A 155 -13.46 -13.83 -42.59
C SER A 155 -14.33 -12.60 -42.87
N PHE A 156 -14.44 -11.65 -41.94
CA PHE A 156 -15.36 -10.49 -42.10
C PHE A 156 -14.68 -9.31 -42.80
N SER A 157 -15.28 -8.83 -43.89
CA SER A 157 -14.70 -7.79 -44.75
C SER A 157 -15.38 -6.42 -44.59
N SER A 158 -16.56 -6.35 -43.98
CA SER A 158 -17.32 -5.09 -43.76
C SER A 158 -18.15 -5.08 -42.47
N LEU A 159 -18.57 -3.89 -42.01
CA LEU A 159 -19.44 -3.72 -40.83
C LEU A 159 -20.84 -4.35 -41.02
N ASN A 160 -21.36 -4.35 -42.25
CA ASN A 160 -22.69 -4.89 -42.54
C ASN A 160 -22.76 -6.43 -42.44
N GLU A 161 -21.63 -7.13 -42.63
CA GLU A 161 -21.56 -8.58 -42.42
C GLU A 161 -21.61 -8.97 -40.94
N ILE A 162 -21.28 -8.04 -40.03
CA ILE A 162 -21.38 -8.23 -38.58
C ILE A 162 -22.83 -8.05 -38.10
N GLU A 163 -23.60 -7.18 -38.77
CA GLU A 163 -25.02 -6.91 -38.43
C GLU A 163 -25.97 -8.05 -38.81
N THR A 164 -25.60 -8.91 -39.77
CA THR A 164 -26.43 -10.03 -40.25
C THR A 164 -26.27 -11.32 -39.44
N TYR A 165 -25.27 -11.42 -38.57
CA TYR A 165 -25.18 -12.52 -37.61
C TYR A 165 -25.96 -12.18 -36.34
N GLU A 166 -26.80 -13.10 -35.85
CA GLU A 166 -27.55 -12.90 -34.60
C GLU A 166 -26.58 -12.52 -33.47
N CYS A 167 -26.77 -11.33 -32.88
CA CYS A 167 -25.93 -10.79 -31.81
C CYS A 167 -25.69 -11.79 -30.66
N TRP A 168 -26.59 -12.74 -30.45
CA TRP A 168 -26.45 -13.81 -29.47
C TRP A 168 -25.34 -14.81 -29.80
N ALA A 169 -25.10 -15.14 -31.06
CA ALA A 169 -24.01 -16.03 -31.48
C ALA A 169 -22.63 -15.37 -31.28
N ILE A 170 -22.53 -14.06 -31.50
CA ILE A 170 -21.32 -13.26 -31.29
C ILE A 170 -21.02 -13.10 -29.79
N ILE A 171 -22.06 -12.91 -28.97
CA ILE A 171 -21.95 -12.88 -27.50
C ILE A 171 -21.51 -14.25 -26.97
N GLU A 172 -22.04 -15.36 -27.47
CA GLU A 172 -21.61 -16.70 -27.02
C GLU A 172 -20.15 -17.00 -27.40
N MET A 173 -19.67 -16.59 -28.57
CA MET A 173 -18.26 -16.76 -28.95
C MET A 173 -17.30 -15.86 -28.15
N GLY A 174 -17.73 -14.67 -27.73
CA GLY A 174 -16.97 -13.78 -26.85
C GLY A 174 -17.03 -14.14 -25.35
N HIS A 175 -18.13 -14.72 -24.89
CA HIS A 175 -18.31 -15.19 -23.51
C HIS A 175 -17.57 -16.49 -23.21
N GLN A 176 -17.24 -17.30 -24.22
CA GLN A 176 -16.50 -18.54 -24.00
C GLN A 176 -15.02 -18.34 -23.63
N ASN A 177 -14.48 -17.11 -23.68
CA ASN A 177 -13.06 -16.86 -23.37
C ASN A 177 -12.78 -15.63 -22.46
N GLN A 178 -13.78 -15.11 -21.74
CA GLN A 178 -13.52 -14.28 -20.55
C GLN A 178 -13.94 -15.05 -19.30
N PRO A 179 -13.12 -15.09 -18.23
CA PRO A 179 -13.53 -15.75 -17.00
C PRO A 179 -14.78 -15.05 -16.47
N ILE A 180 -15.90 -15.78 -16.47
CA ILE A 180 -17.14 -15.37 -15.81
C ILE A 180 -16.76 -14.90 -14.40
N ILE A 181 -17.08 -13.65 -14.04
CA ILE A 181 -16.91 -13.16 -12.66
C ILE A 181 -17.83 -13.99 -11.78
N GLN A 182 -17.28 -15.08 -11.23
CA GLN A 182 -18.02 -16.02 -10.44
C GLN A 182 -18.31 -15.34 -9.09
N LYS A 183 -19.57 -14.98 -8.85
CA LYS A 183 -20.00 -14.44 -7.56
C LYS A 183 -19.64 -15.45 -6.46
N THR A 184 -18.83 -15.04 -5.49
CA THR A 184 -18.48 -15.87 -4.35
C THR A 184 -19.49 -15.65 -3.20
N PRO A 185 -19.89 -16.70 -2.46
CA PRO A 185 -20.80 -16.54 -1.32
C PRO A 185 -20.14 -15.70 -0.22
N ARG A 186 -20.79 -14.61 0.21
CA ARG A 186 -20.20 -13.64 1.15
C ARG A 186 -19.73 -14.25 2.48
N LYS A 187 -20.49 -15.21 3.05
CA LYS A 187 -20.14 -15.91 4.30
C LYS A 187 -18.98 -16.92 4.15
N GLU A 188 -18.65 -17.30 2.92
CA GLU A 188 -17.52 -18.17 2.61
C GLU A 188 -16.32 -17.37 2.05
N THR A 189 -16.45 -16.06 1.90
CA THR A 189 -15.46 -15.19 1.26
C THR A 189 -14.90 -14.19 2.25
N LEU A 190 -13.58 -14.22 2.39
CA LEU A 190 -12.82 -13.18 3.07
C LEU A 190 -12.41 -12.12 2.05
N TYR A 191 -12.85 -10.87 2.26
CA TYR A 191 -12.42 -9.73 1.45
C TYR A 191 -11.28 -8.99 2.15
N LEU A 192 -10.12 -8.92 1.52
CA LEU A 192 -8.90 -8.35 2.08
C LEU A 192 -8.30 -7.33 1.11
N ASN A 193 -7.92 -6.15 1.59
CA ASN A 193 -7.42 -5.07 0.73
C ASN A 193 -6.06 -4.51 1.19
N GLY A 194 -5.32 -3.92 0.24
CA GLY A 194 -4.13 -3.11 0.47
C GLY A 194 -2.83 -3.58 -0.20
N PRO A 195 -2.49 -4.89 -0.28
CA PRO A 195 -1.20 -5.30 -0.88
C PRO A 195 -1.10 -5.17 -2.41
N GLN A 196 -2.15 -4.74 -3.10
CA GLN A 196 -2.19 -4.61 -4.57
C GLN A 196 -3.09 -3.43 -4.94
N ASN A 197 -2.54 -2.41 -5.59
CA ASN A 197 -3.28 -1.20 -5.97
C ASN A 197 -3.42 -1.03 -7.49
N ASP A 198 -2.62 -1.78 -8.26
CA ASP A 198 -2.62 -1.74 -9.72
C ASP A 198 -3.15 -3.04 -10.32
N VAL A 199 -3.33 -3.05 -11.65
CA VAL A 199 -3.72 -4.25 -12.39
C VAL A 199 -2.69 -5.37 -12.17
N PRO A 200 -3.10 -6.62 -11.89
CA PRO A 200 -2.17 -7.69 -11.61
C PRO A 200 -1.30 -8.00 -12.84
N GLY A 201 0.02 -8.00 -12.64
CA GLY A 201 1.02 -8.21 -13.69
C GLY A 201 1.35 -9.70 -13.87
N SER A 202 1.98 -10.30 -12.85
CA SER A 202 2.43 -11.70 -12.84
C SER A 202 2.12 -12.39 -11.50
N PHE A 203 1.84 -13.70 -11.54
CA PHE A 203 1.71 -14.62 -10.40
C PHE A 203 2.84 -15.67 -10.40
N ASN A 204 3.96 -15.35 -11.04
CA ASN A 204 5.12 -16.21 -11.13
C ASN A 204 6.10 -15.94 -9.99
N PRO A 205 6.46 -16.96 -9.17
CA PRO A 205 7.38 -16.80 -8.04
C PRO A 205 8.83 -16.50 -8.47
N LEU A 206 9.18 -16.65 -9.75
CA LEU A 206 10.50 -16.31 -10.28
C LEU A 206 10.59 -14.87 -10.79
N THR A 207 9.47 -14.20 -11.03
CA THR A 207 9.46 -12.80 -11.49
C THR A 207 10.15 -11.89 -10.47
N GLU A 208 10.75 -10.78 -10.94
CA GLU A 208 11.31 -9.75 -10.06
C GLU A 208 10.29 -9.30 -9.01
N SER A 209 10.75 -9.09 -7.77
CA SER A 209 9.84 -8.89 -6.63
C SER A 209 8.89 -7.71 -6.78
N TRP A 210 9.31 -6.65 -7.47
CA TRP A 210 8.51 -5.45 -7.74
C TRP A 210 7.47 -5.63 -8.87
N MET A 211 7.57 -6.71 -9.66
CA MET A 211 6.62 -7.09 -10.71
C MET A 211 5.65 -8.21 -10.28
N ALA A 212 5.95 -8.91 -9.17
CA ALA A 212 5.11 -9.99 -8.65
C ALA A 212 3.86 -9.42 -7.98
N SER A 213 2.69 -9.83 -8.46
CA SER A 213 1.40 -9.39 -7.91
C SER A 213 1.09 -10.14 -6.62
N TRP A 214 0.21 -9.57 -5.79
CA TRP A 214 -0.45 -10.36 -4.74
C TRP A 214 -1.18 -11.57 -5.38
N PRO A 215 -1.19 -12.77 -4.78
CA PRO A 215 -0.65 -13.12 -3.46
C PRO A 215 0.74 -13.79 -3.50
N VAL A 216 1.56 -13.53 -4.54
CA VAL A 216 2.85 -14.21 -4.73
C VAL A 216 4.01 -13.38 -4.16
N GLY A 217 3.98 -12.05 -4.37
CA GLY A 217 4.97 -11.12 -3.80
C GLY A 217 4.77 -10.83 -2.30
N GLY A 218 5.59 -9.95 -1.74
CA GLY A 218 5.30 -9.26 -0.47
C GLY A 218 5.17 -10.12 0.78
N ARG A 219 5.88 -11.25 0.87
CA ARG A 219 5.83 -12.21 1.98
C ARG A 219 4.47 -12.91 2.21
N PHE A 220 3.64 -13.02 1.18
CA PHE A 220 2.40 -13.81 1.27
C PHE A 220 2.67 -15.32 1.15
N ASN A 221 1.93 -16.12 1.92
CA ASN A 221 2.04 -17.58 2.00
C ASN A 221 0.75 -18.27 1.49
N LEU A 222 0.00 -17.64 0.58
CA LEU A 222 -1.28 -18.17 0.11
C LEU A 222 -1.12 -19.16 -1.05
N MET A 223 -0.18 -18.90 -1.96
CA MET A 223 0.13 -19.77 -3.11
C MET A 223 1.49 -20.46 -2.92
N TYR A 224 2.56 -19.71 -2.70
CA TYR A 224 3.89 -20.29 -2.50
C TYR A 224 4.35 -20.03 -1.06
N GLU A 225 4.99 -21.02 -0.47
CA GLU A 225 5.36 -20.99 0.95
C GLU A 225 6.89 -20.90 1.13
N PRO A 226 7.37 -20.22 2.18
CA PRO A 226 8.76 -20.29 2.62
C PRO A 226 9.05 -21.57 3.42
N LEU A 227 10.33 -21.78 3.75
CA LEU A 227 10.71 -22.88 4.65
C LEU A 227 10.18 -22.65 6.07
N ILE A 228 10.31 -21.43 6.57
CA ILE A 228 9.93 -21.04 7.93
C ILE A 228 9.22 -19.68 7.90
N THR A 229 8.51 -19.34 8.97
CA THR A 229 7.94 -17.99 9.17
C THR A 229 8.49 -17.35 10.44
N TYR A 230 8.43 -16.02 10.52
CA TYR A 230 8.86 -15.26 11.70
C TYR A 230 7.67 -14.55 12.31
N ASN A 231 7.39 -14.86 13.57
CA ASN A 231 6.32 -14.26 14.32
C ASN A 231 6.77 -12.90 14.87
N THR A 232 6.21 -11.84 14.29
CA THR A 232 6.63 -10.46 14.55
C THR A 232 6.24 -9.95 15.94
N LEU A 233 5.38 -10.66 16.68
CA LEU A 233 5.01 -10.30 18.04
C LEU A 233 6.00 -10.78 19.10
N ASN A 234 6.51 -12.00 18.92
CA ASN A 234 7.29 -12.70 19.96
C ASN A 234 8.69 -13.13 19.49
N GLY A 235 9.01 -12.96 18.21
CA GLY A 235 10.30 -13.28 17.61
C GLY A 235 10.55 -14.76 17.36
N GLN A 236 9.52 -15.61 17.53
CA GLN A 236 9.64 -17.04 17.28
C GLN A 236 9.70 -17.35 15.78
N ILE A 237 10.54 -18.31 15.43
CA ILE A 237 10.56 -18.90 14.10
C ILE A 237 9.62 -20.10 14.12
N GLU A 238 8.63 -20.10 13.24
CA GLU A 238 7.58 -21.11 13.18
C GLU A 238 7.79 -22.02 11.95
N PRO A 239 7.50 -23.33 12.07
CA PRO A 239 7.68 -24.27 10.99
C PRO A 239 6.66 -24.05 9.87
N LEU A 240 7.09 -24.26 8.62
CA LEU A 240 6.22 -24.33 7.45
C LEU A 240 6.67 -25.48 6.54
N LEU A 241 7.22 -25.22 5.34
CA LEU A 241 7.78 -26.28 4.49
C LEU A 241 8.96 -27.01 5.15
N GLY A 242 9.58 -26.40 6.15
CA GLY A 242 10.52 -27.07 7.04
C GLY A 242 10.45 -26.54 8.46
N THR A 243 11.26 -27.14 9.32
CA THR A 243 11.41 -26.79 10.73
C THR A 243 12.87 -26.41 10.98
N LEU A 244 13.09 -25.24 11.58
CA LEU A 244 14.43 -24.83 12.00
C LEU A 244 14.94 -25.73 13.13
N VAL A 245 16.13 -26.30 12.95
CA VAL A 245 16.81 -27.14 13.94
C VAL A 245 17.80 -26.25 14.69
N GLU A 246 17.32 -25.63 15.76
CA GLU A 246 18.04 -24.57 16.48
C GLU A 246 19.34 -25.09 17.12
N GLU A 247 19.33 -26.33 17.62
CA GLU A 247 20.46 -26.99 18.27
C GLU A 247 21.62 -27.34 17.33
N LEU A 248 21.34 -27.48 16.03
CA LEU A 248 22.35 -27.68 14.99
C LEU A 248 22.72 -26.38 14.28
N SER A 249 21.92 -25.33 14.45
CA SER A 249 22.15 -24.03 13.85
C SER A 249 23.17 -23.23 14.66
N ASN A 250 24.13 -22.62 13.97
CA ASN A 250 25.19 -21.84 14.57
C ASN A 250 25.71 -20.75 13.60
N ASN A 251 26.88 -20.17 13.88
CA ASN A 251 27.45 -19.12 13.04
C ASN A 251 27.95 -19.63 11.68
N ASP A 252 28.11 -20.94 11.50
CA ASP A 252 28.65 -21.59 10.31
C ASP A 252 27.53 -22.13 9.41
N SER A 253 26.41 -22.55 9.99
CA SER A 253 25.26 -23.06 9.23
C SER A 253 23.92 -22.80 9.93
N ILE A 254 22.88 -22.55 9.14
CA ILE A 254 21.48 -22.61 9.59
C ILE A 254 20.87 -23.92 9.08
N VAL A 255 20.28 -24.72 9.95
CA VAL A 255 19.84 -26.09 9.63
C VAL A 255 18.32 -26.19 9.66
N VAL A 256 17.72 -26.72 8.60
CA VAL A 256 16.27 -26.91 8.46
C VAL A 256 15.97 -28.34 8.05
N ASP A 257 15.02 -28.97 8.73
CA ASP A 257 14.46 -30.26 8.34
C ASP A 257 13.20 -30.03 7.51
N LEU A 258 13.14 -30.54 6.27
CA LEU A 258 11.93 -30.43 5.46
C LEU A 258 10.79 -31.23 6.06
N ASN A 259 9.59 -30.68 5.94
CA ASN A 259 8.39 -31.36 6.37
C ASN A 259 8.09 -32.51 5.38
N PRO A 260 8.17 -33.79 5.80
CA PRO A 260 7.99 -34.91 4.89
C PRO A 260 6.55 -35.04 4.36
N ALA A 261 5.59 -34.33 4.97
CA ALA A 261 4.22 -34.26 4.49
C ALA A 261 4.00 -33.17 3.43
N ALA A 262 4.96 -32.27 3.20
CA ALA A 262 4.81 -31.15 2.28
C ALA A 262 4.60 -31.60 0.84
N LYS A 263 3.57 -31.05 0.19
CA LYS A 263 3.17 -31.42 -1.18
C LYS A 263 2.73 -30.23 -2.01
N TRP A 264 3.12 -30.27 -3.28
CA TRP A 264 2.59 -29.43 -4.34
C TRP A 264 1.13 -29.78 -4.66
N SER A 265 0.43 -28.88 -5.34
CA SER A 265 -0.97 -29.07 -5.75
C SER A 265 -1.20 -30.12 -6.82
N ASP A 266 -0.14 -30.62 -7.46
CA ASP A 266 -0.20 -31.80 -8.33
C ASP A 266 0.06 -33.12 -7.56
N GLY A 267 0.19 -33.04 -6.23
CA GLY A 267 0.40 -34.19 -5.34
C GLY A 267 1.85 -34.63 -5.18
N LYS A 268 2.81 -34.05 -5.92
CA LYS A 268 4.24 -34.36 -5.76
C LYS A 268 4.77 -33.81 -4.43
N PRO A 269 5.73 -34.50 -3.80
CA PRO A 269 6.37 -33.98 -2.58
C PRO A 269 7.16 -32.70 -2.87
N VAL A 270 7.23 -31.81 -1.88
CA VAL A 270 8.22 -30.73 -1.85
C VAL A 270 9.52 -31.32 -1.36
N THR A 271 10.62 -31.10 -2.08
CA THR A 271 11.92 -31.74 -1.78
C THR A 271 13.07 -30.74 -1.74
N SER A 272 14.24 -31.20 -1.30
CA SER A 272 15.49 -30.42 -1.31
C SER A 272 15.89 -29.93 -2.71
N VAL A 273 15.42 -30.59 -3.77
CA VAL A 273 15.61 -30.15 -5.16
C VAL A 273 14.89 -28.83 -5.43
N ASP A 274 13.67 -28.66 -4.94
CA ASP A 274 12.89 -27.41 -5.08
C ASP A 274 13.56 -26.25 -4.33
N VAL A 275 14.08 -26.54 -3.13
CA VAL A 275 14.79 -25.56 -2.31
C VAL A 275 16.12 -25.15 -2.94
N THR A 276 16.91 -26.12 -3.37
CA THR A 276 18.20 -25.87 -4.01
C THR A 276 18.02 -25.14 -5.34
N PHE A 277 16.96 -25.47 -6.09
CA PHE A 277 16.57 -24.76 -7.30
C PHE A 277 16.39 -23.27 -7.02
N ILE A 278 15.53 -22.87 -6.08
CA ILE A 278 15.24 -21.45 -5.86
C ILE A 278 16.44 -20.67 -5.31
N PHE A 279 17.23 -21.27 -4.40
CA PHE A 279 18.35 -20.59 -3.75
C PHE A 279 19.61 -20.51 -4.60
N LEU A 280 19.92 -21.52 -5.42
CA LEU A 280 21.20 -21.59 -6.14
C LEU A 280 21.07 -21.38 -7.65
N ARG A 281 19.90 -21.64 -8.25
CA ARG A 281 19.72 -21.67 -9.73
C ARG A 281 18.54 -20.82 -10.22
N GLY A 282 17.68 -20.38 -9.31
CA GLY A 282 16.46 -19.66 -9.59
C GLY A 282 16.69 -18.14 -9.69
N SER A 283 15.67 -17.38 -9.29
CA SER A 283 15.65 -15.92 -9.41
C SER A 283 16.40 -15.17 -8.30
N ILE A 284 16.87 -15.85 -7.26
CA ILE A 284 17.46 -15.23 -6.06
C ILE A 284 18.98 -15.40 -6.07
N ASN A 285 19.71 -14.28 -6.05
CA ASN A 285 21.15 -14.30 -5.80
C ASN A 285 21.40 -14.42 -4.28
N SER A 286 21.51 -15.66 -3.79
CA SER A 286 21.76 -15.96 -2.38
C SER A 286 23.24 -16.07 -2.01
N THR A 287 24.12 -15.96 -3.00
CA THR A 287 25.52 -16.38 -2.85
C THR A 287 26.31 -15.50 -1.88
N GLU A 288 25.85 -14.27 -1.62
CA GLU A 288 26.44 -13.38 -0.61
C GLU A 288 26.22 -13.88 0.82
N GLN A 289 25.11 -14.57 1.08
CA GLN A 289 24.71 -15.06 2.39
C GLN A 289 25.00 -16.55 2.56
N ILE A 290 24.78 -17.35 1.51
CA ILE A 290 24.83 -18.81 1.52
C ILE A 290 25.91 -19.27 0.52
N SER A 291 26.89 -20.03 1.02
CA SER A 291 27.99 -20.57 0.19
C SER A 291 27.68 -21.95 -0.40
N ALA A 292 26.91 -22.76 0.33
CA ALA A 292 26.49 -24.09 -0.07
C ALA A 292 25.24 -24.49 0.70
N ILE A 293 24.53 -25.49 0.18
CA ILE A 293 23.43 -26.17 0.87
C ILE A 293 23.80 -27.65 0.91
N HIS A 294 24.10 -28.18 2.09
CA HIS A 294 24.35 -29.62 2.27
C HIS A 294 23.04 -30.33 2.61
N ILE A 295 22.83 -31.50 2.02
CA ILE A 295 21.59 -32.27 2.15
C ILE A 295 21.92 -33.62 2.77
N ASP A 296 21.30 -33.91 3.91
CA ASP A 296 21.34 -35.22 4.56
C ASP A 296 19.95 -35.86 4.51
N SER A 297 19.89 -37.19 4.41
CA SER A 297 18.63 -37.94 4.52
C SER A 297 18.55 -38.61 5.87
N LEU A 298 17.53 -38.26 6.64
CA LEU A 298 17.25 -38.82 7.96
C LEU A 298 16.12 -39.82 7.83
N LYS A 299 16.36 -41.06 8.25
CA LYS A 299 15.31 -42.09 8.30
C LYS A 299 14.73 -42.14 9.71
N GLY A 300 13.47 -41.73 9.84
CA GLY A 300 12.70 -41.84 11.07
C GLY A 300 12.47 -43.29 11.48
N ALA A 301 12.14 -43.51 12.76
CA ALA A 301 11.80 -44.83 13.29
C ALA A 301 10.52 -45.41 12.64
N ASP A 302 9.65 -44.54 12.14
CA ASP A 302 8.47 -44.86 11.33
C ASP A 302 8.79 -45.16 9.85
N GLY A 303 10.07 -45.07 9.46
CA GLY A 303 10.55 -45.26 8.10
C GLY A 303 10.36 -44.05 7.18
N ILE A 304 9.79 -42.95 7.68
CA ILE A 304 9.65 -41.71 6.90
C ILE A 304 11.04 -41.10 6.71
N ILE A 305 11.33 -40.68 5.48
CA ILE A 305 12.57 -39.98 5.15
C ILE A 305 12.33 -38.49 5.22
N THR A 306 13.15 -37.81 6.01
CA THR A 306 13.20 -36.34 6.12
C THR A 306 14.52 -35.87 5.52
N GLU A 307 14.45 -34.90 4.62
CA GLU A 307 15.65 -34.23 4.09
C GLU A 307 16.04 -33.07 5.01
N ARG A 308 17.27 -33.12 5.54
CA ARG A 308 17.88 -32.05 6.34
C ARG A 308 18.77 -31.19 5.46
N LEU A 309 18.54 -29.89 5.46
CA LEU A 309 19.31 -28.92 4.71
C LEU A 309 20.13 -28.04 5.65
N SER A 310 21.45 -28.06 5.47
CA SER A 310 22.37 -27.16 6.16
C SER A 310 22.78 -26.02 5.21
N PHE A 311 22.24 -24.83 5.45
CA PHE A 311 22.57 -23.61 4.72
C PHE A 311 23.87 -23.03 5.27
N MET A 312 24.97 -23.28 4.55
CA MET A 312 26.32 -22.88 4.97
C MET A 312 26.50 -21.38 4.82
N VAL A 313 26.73 -20.69 5.94
CA VAL A 313 26.97 -19.24 5.97
C VAL A 313 28.22 -18.91 5.16
N ALA A 314 28.11 -17.94 4.25
CA ALA A 314 29.23 -17.50 3.42
C ALA A 314 30.26 -16.71 4.24
N LYS A 315 31.18 -17.43 4.91
CA LYS A 315 32.21 -16.88 5.81
C LYS A 315 33.15 -15.86 5.18
N ASN A 316 33.49 -16.07 3.91
CA ASN A 316 34.40 -15.20 3.16
C ASN A 316 33.67 -14.05 2.44
N ARG A 317 32.35 -13.90 2.69
CA ARG A 317 31.50 -12.83 2.13
C ARG A 317 30.81 -12.08 3.26
N ARG A 318 29.48 -12.21 3.41
CA ARG A 318 28.72 -11.52 4.47
C ARG A 318 29.00 -12.03 5.87
N ASN A 319 29.33 -13.31 6.05
CA ASN A 319 29.51 -13.96 7.35
C ASN A 319 28.40 -13.61 8.37
N ASN A 320 27.14 -13.70 7.94
CA ASN A 320 26.00 -13.23 8.73
C ASN A 320 24.87 -14.28 8.80
N PRO A 321 24.79 -15.07 9.89
CA PRO A 321 23.74 -16.07 10.06
C PRO A 321 22.32 -15.48 10.17
N LEU A 322 22.16 -14.23 10.64
CA LEU A 322 20.85 -13.58 10.73
C LEU A 322 20.25 -13.33 9.34
N THR A 323 21.09 -12.91 8.38
CA THR A 323 20.62 -12.71 7.00
C THR A 323 20.22 -14.00 6.32
N VAL A 324 20.85 -15.14 6.65
CA VAL A 324 20.42 -16.45 6.17
C VAL A 324 19.02 -16.74 6.70
N ARG A 325 18.76 -16.58 8.00
CA ARG A 325 17.42 -16.77 8.59
C ARG A 325 16.36 -15.88 7.93
N ASP A 326 16.69 -14.63 7.65
CA ASP A 326 15.80 -13.72 6.92
C ASP A 326 15.48 -14.22 5.51
N MET A 327 16.47 -14.77 4.80
CA MET A 327 16.24 -15.36 3.48
C MET A 327 15.32 -16.58 3.54
N LEU A 328 15.45 -17.44 4.55
CA LEU A 328 14.64 -18.65 4.69
C LEU A 328 13.15 -18.34 4.94
N GLN A 329 12.82 -17.18 5.53
CA GLN A 329 11.43 -16.73 5.71
C GLN A 329 10.89 -15.86 4.56
N SER A 330 11.77 -15.17 3.83
CA SER A 330 11.39 -14.23 2.76
C SER A 330 11.35 -14.89 1.38
N THR A 331 12.00 -16.04 1.20
CA THR A 331 12.03 -16.78 -0.06
C THR A 331 10.86 -17.73 -0.19
N ARG A 332 10.09 -17.62 -1.28
CA ARG A 332 9.01 -18.56 -1.62
C ARG A 332 9.58 -19.69 -2.46
N ILE A 333 9.38 -20.93 -2.04
CA ILE A 333 9.87 -22.09 -2.78
C ILE A 333 9.01 -22.28 -4.05
N ALA A 334 9.67 -22.63 -5.16
CA ALA A 334 9.03 -22.86 -6.45
C ALA A 334 9.21 -24.32 -6.90
N PRO A 335 8.21 -24.92 -7.59
CA PRO A 335 8.28 -26.32 -8.04
C PRO A 335 9.30 -26.50 -9.16
N SER A 336 10.48 -27.05 -8.82
CA SER A 336 11.57 -27.29 -9.77
C SER A 336 11.12 -28.13 -10.97
N HIS A 337 10.28 -29.14 -10.75
CA HIS A 337 9.75 -30.00 -11.80
C HIS A 337 8.85 -29.29 -12.83
N VAL A 338 8.37 -28.09 -12.51
CA VAL A 338 7.65 -27.22 -13.46
C VAL A 338 8.62 -26.25 -14.11
N PHE A 339 9.44 -25.57 -13.31
CA PHE A 339 10.25 -24.45 -13.78
C PHE A 339 11.53 -24.87 -14.51
N GLU A 340 12.24 -25.91 -14.07
CA GLU A 340 13.49 -26.35 -14.71
C GLU A 340 13.28 -26.78 -16.18
N PRO A 341 12.25 -27.58 -16.54
CA PRO A 341 11.99 -27.90 -17.95
C PRO A 341 11.65 -26.68 -18.80
N LEU A 342 10.93 -25.71 -18.22
CA LEU A 342 10.59 -24.46 -18.90
C LEU A 342 11.82 -23.58 -19.13
N ILE A 343 12.69 -23.48 -18.11
CA ILE A 343 13.96 -22.74 -18.18
C ILE A 343 14.89 -23.38 -19.20
N ALA A 344 15.02 -24.71 -19.20
CA ALA A 344 15.84 -25.42 -20.19
C ALA A 344 15.36 -25.15 -21.63
N LYS A 345 14.06 -24.93 -21.83
CA LYS A 345 13.47 -24.66 -23.15
C LYS A 345 13.58 -23.19 -23.59
N LYS A 346 13.46 -22.22 -22.67
CA LYS A 346 13.29 -20.79 -23.01
C LYS A 346 14.34 -19.86 -22.41
N GLY A 347 15.14 -20.32 -21.46
CA GLY A 347 16.00 -19.49 -20.63
C GLY A 347 15.25 -18.83 -19.47
N ILE A 348 15.96 -18.56 -18.37
CA ILE A 348 15.38 -18.03 -17.13
C ILE A 348 14.70 -16.66 -17.33
N ASP A 349 15.31 -15.79 -18.14
CA ASP A 349 14.81 -14.43 -18.38
C ASP A 349 13.44 -14.42 -19.07
N GLU A 350 13.20 -15.36 -19.99
CA GLU A 350 11.90 -15.51 -20.64
C GLU A 350 10.88 -16.13 -19.69
N ILE A 351 11.30 -17.08 -18.84
CA ILE A 351 10.41 -17.67 -17.84
C ILE A 351 9.97 -16.63 -16.80
N LYS A 352 10.85 -15.71 -16.37
CA LYS A 352 10.51 -14.61 -15.46
C LYS A 352 9.39 -13.69 -15.98
N LYS A 353 9.19 -13.62 -17.30
CA LYS A 353 8.16 -12.79 -17.95
C LYS A 353 6.80 -13.47 -18.10
N ILE A 354 6.73 -14.80 -17.91
CA ILE A 354 5.48 -15.55 -17.97
C ILE A 354 4.67 -15.30 -16.70
N LYS A 355 3.37 -15.02 -16.84
CA LYS A 355 2.48 -14.66 -15.72
C LYS A 355 2.17 -15.79 -14.74
N MET A 356 2.23 -17.05 -15.17
CA MET A 356 1.82 -18.21 -14.36
C MET A 356 0.40 -18.09 -13.78
N ASP A 357 -0.54 -17.66 -14.62
CA ASP A 357 -1.92 -17.32 -14.24
C ASP A 357 -2.96 -18.40 -14.61
N VAL A 358 -2.53 -19.50 -15.22
CA VAL A 358 -3.38 -20.65 -15.59
C VAL A 358 -2.94 -21.88 -14.81
N ASN A 359 -3.79 -22.35 -13.89
CA ASN A 359 -3.57 -23.55 -13.06
C ASN A 359 -2.15 -23.62 -12.44
N PRO A 360 -1.69 -22.58 -11.72
CA PRO A 360 -0.37 -22.59 -11.11
C PRO A 360 -0.23 -23.77 -10.13
N ILE A 361 0.92 -24.44 -10.17
CA ILE A 361 1.28 -25.47 -9.20
C ILE A 361 1.85 -24.80 -7.95
N VAL A 362 1.16 -24.99 -6.82
CA VAL A 362 1.36 -24.21 -5.59
C VAL A 362 1.56 -25.14 -4.39
N SER A 363 2.29 -24.70 -3.37
CA SER A 363 2.43 -25.45 -2.12
C SER A 363 1.38 -25.04 -1.09
N GLY A 364 1.00 -23.76 -1.10
CA GLY A 364 0.16 -23.10 -0.10
C GLY A 364 -1.32 -23.49 -0.12
N PRO A 365 -2.12 -22.91 0.81
CA PRO A 365 -3.50 -23.29 1.07
C PRO A 365 -4.53 -22.80 0.03
N TYR A 366 -4.14 -21.98 -0.96
CA TYR A 366 -5.06 -21.44 -1.98
C TYR A 366 -4.45 -21.50 -3.39
N ASN A 367 -5.30 -21.68 -4.40
CA ASN A 367 -4.97 -21.46 -5.81
C ASN A 367 -5.56 -20.15 -6.32
N LEU A 368 -4.92 -19.57 -7.33
CA LEU A 368 -5.53 -18.54 -8.16
C LEU A 368 -6.79 -19.09 -8.84
N MET A 369 -7.92 -18.42 -8.66
CA MET A 369 -9.20 -18.79 -9.26
C MET A 369 -9.51 -17.90 -10.46
N SER A 370 -9.38 -16.59 -10.30
CA SER A 370 -9.56 -15.61 -11.37
C SER A 370 -8.96 -14.27 -10.98
N TYR A 371 -8.69 -13.41 -11.96
CA TYR A 371 -8.32 -12.02 -11.73
C TYR A 371 -8.77 -11.15 -12.91
N ASP A 372 -8.96 -9.86 -12.65
CA ASP A 372 -9.17 -8.82 -13.64
C ASP A 372 -8.59 -7.48 -13.11
N SER A 373 -8.84 -6.37 -13.79
CA SER A 373 -8.37 -5.04 -13.37
C SER A 373 -9.04 -4.50 -12.11
N SER A 374 -10.07 -5.19 -11.58
CA SER A 374 -10.86 -4.79 -10.41
C SER A 374 -10.63 -5.69 -9.19
N ARG A 375 -10.19 -6.94 -9.37
CA ARG A 375 -9.99 -7.88 -8.25
C ARG A 375 -9.11 -9.08 -8.60
N ILE A 376 -8.59 -9.73 -7.55
CA ILE A 376 -7.99 -11.07 -7.59
C ILE A 376 -8.82 -11.98 -6.68
N THR A 377 -9.15 -13.18 -7.15
CA THR A 377 -9.89 -14.18 -6.39
C THR A 377 -9.06 -15.45 -6.24
N LEU A 378 -8.95 -15.94 -5.01
CA LEU A 378 -8.31 -17.20 -4.66
C LEU A 378 -9.35 -18.19 -4.15
N LYS A 379 -9.12 -19.48 -4.40
CA LYS A 379 -9.95 -20.57 -3.90
C LYS A 379 -9.14 -21.50 -3.01
N ARG A 380 -9.70 -21.84 -1.85
CA ARG A 380 -9.07 -22.74 -0.87
C ARG A 380 -8.84 -24.12 -1.47
N ARG A 381 -7.67 -24.68 -1.17
CA ARG A 381 -7.30 -26.08 -1.40
C ARG A 381 -7.73 -26.94 -0.23
N ASP A 382 -8.74 -27.78 -0.45
CA ASP A 382 -9.18 -28.75 0.58
C ASP A 382 -8.16 -29.87 0.78
N ASP A 383 -7.30 -30.11 -0.22
CA ASP A 383 -6.19 -31.08 -0.24
C ASP A 383 -4.87 -30.52 0.32
N TYR A 384 -4.84 -29.26 0.78
CA TYR A 384 -3.62 -28.63 1.30
C TYR A 384 -2.98 -29.47 2.40
N TRP A 385 -1.70 -29.77 2.21
CA TRP A 385 -0.92 -30.70 3.03
C TRP A 385 -0.84 -30.25 4.50
N GLY A 386 -0.69 -28.94 4.73
CA GLY A 386 -0.52 -28.35 6.06
C GLY A 386 -1.78 -28.47 6.93
N ASN A 387 -2.97 -28.70 6.35
CA ASN A 387 -4.19 -28.94 7.13
C ASN A 387 -3.98 -30.08 8.14
N LYS A 388 -3.47 -31.23 7.67
CA LYS A 388 -3.19 -32.39 8.54
C LYS A 388 -1.89 -32.22 9.32
N ALA A 389 -0.84 -31.74 8.66
CA ALA A 389 0.52 -31.73 9.21
C ALA A 389 0.76 -30.61 10.24
N LEU A 390 0.13 -29.44 10.07
CA LEU A 390 0.39 -28.23 10.86
C LEU A 390 -0.86 -27.73 11.62
N HIS A 391 -2.06 -28.08 11.17
CA HIS A 391 -3.31 -27.50 11.70
C HIS A 391 -4.30 -28.55 12.23
N HIS A 392 -3.82 -29.70 12.68
CA HIS A 392 -4.63 -30.75 13.33
C HIS A 392 -5.86 -31.21 12.52
N GLY A 393 -5.75 -31.23 11.20
CA GLY A 393 -6.81 -31.57 10.26
C GLY A 393 -7.80 -30.44 9.96
N LYS A 394 -7.67 -29.27 10.60
CA LYS A 394 -8.52 -28.10 10.34
C LYS A 394 -8.15 -27.44 9.01
N ARG A 395 -9.15 -26.96 8.30
CA ARG A 395 -8.99 -26.19 7.05
C ARG A 395 -9.08 -24.69 7.32
N PRO A 396 -8.47 -23.83 6.48
CA PRO A 396 -8.76 -22.41 6.46
C PRO A 396 -10.27 -22.16 6.41
N ALA A 397 -10.80 -21.28 7.24
CA ALA A 397 -12.24 -21.04 7.30
C ALA A 397 -12.79 -20.40 6.01
N PRO A 398 -12.15 -19.39 5.39
CA PRO A 398 -12.61 -18.83 4.11
C PRO A 398 -12.42 -19.84 2.97
N LYS A 399 -13.47 -20.13 2.21
CA LYS A 399 -13.36 -20.90 0.97
C LYS A 399 -12.78 -20.07 -0.16
N TYR A 400 -13.07 -18.76 -0.14
CA TYR A 400 -12.55 -17.80 -1.09
C TYR A 400 -11.85 -16.65 -0.36
N ILE A 401 -10.77 -16.15 -0.94
CA ILE A 401 -10.20 -14.87 -0.56
C ILE A 401 -10.29 -13.97 -1.78
N VAL A 402 -10.89 -12.80 -1.63
CA VAL A 402 -11.01 -11.81 -2.70
C VAL A 402 -10.27 -10.56 -2.30
N HIS A 403 -9.35 -10.13 -3.16
CA HIS A 403 -8.67 -8.85 -3.04
C HIS A 403 -9.24 -7.86 -4.07
N PRO A 404 -10.03 -6.85 -3.66
CA PRO A 404 -10.45 -5.79 -4.56
C PRO A 404 -9.34 -4.76 -4.78
N ILE A 405 -9.17 -4.34 -6.03
CA ILE A 405 -8.23 -3.30 -6.45
C ILE A 405 -8.94 -1.96 -6.28
N LEU A 406 -8.61 -1.26 -5.19
CA LEU A 406 -9.19 0.04 -4.83
C LEU A 406 -8.17 1.14 -5.11
N LYS A 407 -8.61 2.23 -5.75
CA LYS A 407 -7.72 3.27 -6.27
C LYS A 407 -7.46 4.42 -5.31
N SER A 408 -8.29 4.59 -4.28
CA SER A 408 -8.18 5.70 -3.34
C SER A 408 -8.39 5.27 -1.89
N ALA A 409 -7.82 6.04 -0.96
CA ALA A 409 -8.06 5.84 0.48
C ALA A 409 -9.56 6.02 0.85
N GLY A 410 -10.29 6.87 0.12
CA GLY A 410 -11.74 7.04 0.29
C GLY A 410 -12.55 5.79 -0.06
N ASP A 411 -12.11 5.04 -1.08
CA ASP A 411 -12.72 3.75 -1.44
C ASP A 411 -12.45 2.71 -0.36
N VAL A 412 -11.22 2.64 0.16
CA VAL A 412 -10.86 1.73 1.27
C VAL A 412 -11.74 2.03 2.49
N PHE A 413 -11.86 3.31 2.86
CA PHE A 413 -12.71 3.75 3.98
C PHE A 413 -14.17 3.31 3.79
N SER A 414 -14.74 3.57 2.62
CA SER A 414 -16.16 3.28 2.36
C SER A 414 -16.42 1.77 2.33
N THR A 415 -15.55 0.99 1.68
CA THR A 415 -15.72 -0.47 1.57
C THR A 415 -15.60 -1.20 2.91
N ILE A 416 -14.69 -0.80 3.80
CA ILE A 416 -14.59 -1.42 5.13
C ILE A 416 -15.75 -0.98 6.05
N ARG A 417 -16.17 0.29 5.98
CA ARG A 417 -17.35 0.82 6.70
C ARG A 417 -18.60 0.04 6.36
N ASP A 418 -18.81 -0.18 5.06
CA ASP A 418 -19.98 -0.84 4.50
C ASP A 418 -19.87 -2.38 4.56
N ASN A 419 -18.82 -2.91 5.19
CA ASN A 419 -18.55 -4.35 5.36
C ASN A 419 -18.42 -5.11 4.03
N ALA A 420 -18.01 -4.41 2.97
CA ALA A 420 -17.62 -4.98 1.68
C ALA A 420 -16.16 -5.50 1.69
N VAL A 421 -15.33 -4.95 2.57
CA VAL A 421 -13.99 -5.45 2.91
C VAL A 421 -13.98 -5.88 4.38
N ASP A 422 -13.44 -7.06 4.66
CA ASP A 422 -13.34 -7.63 6.01
C ASP A 422 -12.09 -7.15 6.75
N VAL A 423 -10.98 -6.92 6.04
CA VAL A 423 -9.70 -6.52 6.62
C VAL A 423 -8.90 -5.69 5.63
N THR A 424 -8.22 -4.64 6.11
CA THR A 424 -7.36 -3.79 5.27
C THR A 424 -6.05 -3.45 5.96
N MET A 425 -5.02 -3.27 5.15
CA MET A 425 -3.73 -2.72 5.56
C MET A 425 -3.54 -1.23 5.24
N GLY A 426 -4.51 -0.60 4.57
CA GLY A 426 -4.47 0.83 4.27
C GLY A 426 -4.70 1.67 5.52
N PHE A 427 -4.01 2.81 5.62
CA PHE A 427 -4.23 3.79 6.68
C PHE A 427 -5.69 4.30 6.65
N ILE A 428 -6.32 4.36 7.83
CA ILE A 428 -7.64 4.96 7.99
C ILE A 428 -7.52 6.18 8.89
N ASP A 429 -7.82 7.35 8.32
CA ASP A 429 -7.88 8.60 9.06
C ASP A 429 -9.05 8.59 10.06
N HIS A 430 -8.87 9.22 11.22
CA HIS A 430 -9.87 9.33 12.30
C HIS A 430 -10.53 7.99 12.67
N PHE A 431 -9.72 6.93 12.81
CA PHE A 431 -10.17 5.56 13.05
C PHE A 431 -11.17 5.38 14.21
N SER A 432 -11.14 6.21 15.25
CA SER A 432 -12.11 6.15 16.36
C SER A 432 -13.57 6.20 15.88
N ARG A 433 -13.88 6.93 14.79
CA ARG A 433 -15.22 6.98 14.20
C ARG A 433 -15.63 5.63 13.59
N MET A 434 -14.67 4.87 13.10
CA MET A 434 -14.88 3.57 12.45
C MET A 434 -15.28 2.47 13.43
N GLN A 435 -14.94 2.63 14.72
CA GLN A 435 -15.30 1.67 15.76
C GLN A 435 -16.82 1.53 15.90
N SER A 436 -17.58 2.62 15.70
CA SER A 436 -19.05 2.59 15.70
C SER A 436 -19.66 1.72 14.59
N PHE A 437 -18.91 1.45 13.52
CA PHE A 437 -19.32 0.58 12.41
C PHE A 437 -18.90 -0.89 12.61
N GLY A 438 -18.34 -1.25 13.77
CA GLY A 438 -17.86 -2.60 14.09
C GLY A 438 -16.45 -2.91 13.57
N ILE A 439 -15.70 -1.87 13.20
CA ILE A 439 -14.31 -2.01 12.74
C ILE A 439 -13.38 -1.89 13.95
N ARG A 440 -12.42 -2.78 14.05
CA ARG A 440 -11.46 -2.86 15.16
C ARG A 440 -10.03 -2.88 14.64
N SER A 441 -9.09 -2.73 15.56
CA SER A 441 -7.64 -2.75 15.37
C SER A 441 -6.98 -3.67 16.38
N TRP A 442 -5.65 -3.67 16.44
CA TRP A 442 -4.91 -4.50 17.41
C TRP A 442 -5.19 -4.12 18.87
N PHE A 443 -5.13 -2.82 19.19
CA PHE A 443 -5.58 -2.26 20.47
C PHE A 443 -7.01 -1.69 20.34
N ASP A 444 -7.79 -1.71 21.42
CA ASP A 444 -9.15 -1.15 21.44
C ASP A 444 -9.17 0.40 21.52
N SER A 445 -8.05 1.00 21.93
CA SER A 445 -7.87 2.44 22.08
C SER A 445 -6.54 2.87 21.45
N LEU A 446 -6.30 4.18 21.38
CA LEU A 446 -4.99 4.72 21.00
C LEU A 446 -3.86 4.01 21.78
N PRO A 447 -2.75 3.68 21.09
CA PRO A 447 -2.43 4.03 19.71
C PRO A 447 -3.06 3.11 18.62
N TYR A 448 -3.93 2.15 18.92
CA TYR A 448 -4.51 1.18 17.96
C TYR A 448 -3.54 0.19 17.32
N HIS A 449 -2.32 0.61 16.95
CA HIS A 449 -1.33 -0.23 16.28
C HIS A 449 -0.03 -0.35 17.06
N TYR A 450 0.68 -1.43 16.78
CA TYR A 450 1.97 -1.74 17.36
C TYR A 450 3.11 -1.32 16.40
N PRO A 451 4.08 -0.52 16.84
CA PRO A 451 5.15 -0.04 15.98
C PRO A 451 6.20 -1.12 15.70
N THR A 452 6.60 -1.28 14.44
CA THR A 452 7.67 -2.22 14.03
C THR A 452 8.64 -1.63 13.01
N THR A 453 8.37 -0.42 12.54
CA THR A 453 9.15 0.23 11.48
C THR A 453 9.28 1.73 11.71
N ILE A 454 10.25 2.36 11.04
CA ILE A 454 10.59 3.77 11.24
C ILE A 454 10.76 4.43 9.87
N PRO A 455 9.77 5.17 9.35
CA PRO A 455 10.00 6.07 8.24
C PRO A 455 10.99 7.17 8.65
N ILE A 456 12.01 7.36 7.81
CA ILE A 456 13.12 8.27 8.07
C ILE A 456 13.43 9.12 6.84
N LEU A 457 14.00 10.31 7.06
CA LEU A 457 14.68 11.04 6.00
C LEU A 457 16.11 10.53 5.91
N ILE A 458 16.44 9.79 4.86
CA ILE A 458 17.83 9.49 4.55
C ILE A 458 18.48 10.75 4.01
N ILE A 459 19.64 11.11 4.55
CA ILE A 459 20.41 12.27 4.15
C ILE A 459 21.51 11.82 3.19
N ASN A 460 21.65 12.50 2.05
CA ASN A 460 22.84 12.35 1.21
C ASN A 460 24.01 13.11 1.86
N VAL A 461 24.81 12.40 2.67
CA VAL A 461 25.88 13.02 3.48
C VAL A 461 27.11 13.44 2.68
N THR A 462 27.07 13.32 1.34
CA THR A 462 28.18 13.72 0.46
C THR A 462 28.03 15.14 -0.09
N LYS A 463 26.86 15.77 0.12
CA LYS A 463 26.53 17.10 -0.39
C LYS A 463 26.68 18.16 0.71
N PRO A 464 27.40 19.26 0.49
CA PRO A 464 27.36 20.40 1.42
C PRO A 464 25.97 21.06 1.46
N PRO A 465 25.48 21.53 2.63
CA PRO A 465 26.06 21.41 3.96
C PRO A 465 25.67 20.12 4.72
N LEU A 466 25.05 19.14 4.05
CA LEU A 466 24.59 17.86 4.63
C LEU A 466 25.74 16.94 5.06
N ASP A 467 26.95 17.17 4.58
CA ASP A 467 28.19 16.52 5.02
C ASP A 467 28.58 16.90 6.46
N ASN A 468 28.09 18.04 6.97
CA ASN A 468 28.34 18.52 8.33
C ASN A 468 27.37 17.91 9.36
N THR A 469 27.91 17.21 10.37
CA THR A 469 27.12 16.59 11.44
C THR A 469 26.28 17.58 12.25
N VAL A 470 26.81 18.78 12.54
CA VAL A 470 26.06 19.80 13.29
C VAL A 470 24.86 20.28 12.47
N PHE A 471 25.02 20.44 11.16
CA PHE A 471 23.90 20.77 10.27
C PHE A 471 22.83 19.68 10.26
N ARG A 472 23.21 18.40 10.10
CA ARG A 472 22.25 17.28 10.17
C ARG A 472 21.51 17.21 11.51
N ARG A 473 22.21 17.45 12.62
CA ARG A 473 21.60 17.52 13.95
C ARG A 473 20.70 18.75 14.12
N ALA A 474 21.03 19.89 13.50
CA ALA A 474 20.18 21.07 13.49
C ALA A 474 18.86 20.79 12.74
N MET A 475 18.94 20.11 11.58
CA MET A 475 17.75 19.63 10.85
C MET A 475 16.88 18.73 11.72
N ALA A 476 17.46 17.74 12.39
CA ALA A 476 16.72 16.84 13.27
C ALA A 476 16.12 17.57 14.48
N THR A 477 16.84 18.55 15.05
CA THR A 477 16.35 19.34 16.20
C THR A 477 15.20 20.26 15.82
N ALA A 478 15.12 20.70 14.56
CA ALA A 478 14.09 21.62 14.09
C ALA A 478 12.70 20.99 13.97
N ILE A 479 12.57 19.67 13.88
CA ILE A 479 11.31 18.97 13.57
C ILE A 479 10.38 18.90 14.79
N GLU A 480 9.08 19.11 14.57
CA GLU A 480 8.01 18.86 15.56
C GLU A 480 7.49 17.42 15.43
N TYR A 481 8.16 16.45 16.07
CA TYR A 481 7.82 15.02 15.92
C TYR A 481 6.42 14.68 16.46
N GLU A 482 6.01 15.27 17.58
CA GLU A 482 4.65 15.13 18.12
C GLU A 482 3.59 15.62 17.12
N ARG A 483 3.89 16.71 16.40
CA ARG A 483 3.01 17.27 15.37
C ARG A 483 2.93 16.33 14.16
N ILE A 484 4.03 15.71 13.77
CA ILE A 484 4.01 14.65 12.75
C ILE A 484 3.09 13.51 13.20
N ASN A 485 3.31 12.95 14.40
CA ASN A 485 2.47 11.85 14.92
C ASN A 485 0.99 12.25 15.00
N GLN A 486 0.69 13.47 15.47
CA GLN A 486 -0.67 13.96 15.64
C GLN A 486 -1.37 14.26 14.31
N PHE A 487 -0.72 14.90 13.35
CA PHE A 487 -1.40 15.39 12.15
C PHE A 487 -1.31 14.42 10.97
N ALA A 488 -0.20 13.68 10.82
CA ALA A 488 -0.07 12.67 9.78
C ALA A 488 -0.71 11.33 10.21
N LEU A 489 -0.44 10.87 11.44
CA LEU A 489 -0.90 9.55 11.89
C LEU A 489 -2.08 9.59 12.85
N LYS A 490 -2.56 10.77 13.26
CA LYS A 490 -3.62 10.93 14.27
C LYS A 490 -3.33 10.18 15.57
N THR A 491 -2.06 10.15 16.00
CA THR A 491 -1.58 9.46 17.21
C THR A 491 -1.83 7.95 17.21
N GLN A 492 -2.05 7.34 16.04
CA GLN A 492 -2.29 5.90 15.89
C GLN A 492 -1.00 5.04 16.00
N THR A 493 0.06 5.63 16.56
CA THR A 493 1.33 5.00 16.92
C THR A 493 1.94 5.75 18.10
N SER A 494 2.90 5.14 18.80
CA SER A 494 3.61 5.78 19.90
C SER A 494 4.51 6.93 19.43
N ASP A 495 4.84 7.82 20.36
CA ASP A 495 5.75 8.94 20.11
C ASP A 495 7.17 8.47 19.81
N LEU A 496 7.85 9.24 18.94
CA LEU A 496 9.20 8.95 18.52
C LEU A 496 10.20 9.18 19.66
N GLU A 497 11.07 8.19 19.89
CA GLU A 497 12.28 8.35 20.72
C GLU A 497 13.51 8.45 19.80
N PRO A 498 14.59 9.16 20.20
CA PRO A 498 15.78 9.31 19.36
C PRO A 498 16.49 7.98 19.08
N GLY A 499 17.01 7.84 17.86
CA GLY A 499 17.79 6.69 17.45
C GLY A 499 17.11 5.84 16.38
N LEU A 500 17.72 4.70 16.07
CA LEU A 500 17.27 3.77 15.02
C LEU A 500 16.76 2.44 15.60
N ILE A 501 16.64 2.35 16.93
CA ILE A 501 16.05 1.21 17.65
C ILE A 501 14.66 1.60 18.12
N ILE A 502 13.68 0.73 17.86
CA ILE A 502 12.31 0.94 18.34
C ILE A 502 12.25 0.56 19.84
N PRO A 503 11.87 1.47 20.76
CA PRO A 503 11.86 1.23 22.21
C PRO A 503 10.66 0.37 22.67
N HIS A 504 10.04 -0.34 21.74
CA HIS A 504 8.88 -1.19 21.95
C HIS A 504 9.16 -2.60 21.44
N GLY A 505 8.39 -3.56 21.93
CA GLY A 505 8.43 -4.91 21.40
C GLY A 505 9.75 -5.64 21.56
N LEU A 506 10.10 -6.42 20.53
CA LEU A 506 11.30 -7.26 20.51
C LEU A 506 12.60 -6.45 20.57
N GLU A 507 12.57 -5.21 20.09
CA GLU A 507 13.73 -4.31 20.07
C GLU A 507 13.92 -3.55 21.38
N LYS A 508 12.89 -3.49 22.25
CA LYS A 508 12.91 -2.73 23.51
C LYS A 508 14.15 -3.01 24.37
N LYS A 509 14.62 -4.26 24.40
CA LYS A 509 15.80 -4.65 25.18
C LYS A 509 17.11 -4.01 24.71
N TYR A 510 17.17 -3.55 23.46
CA TYR A 510 18.31 -2.85 22.88
C TYR A 510 18.22 -1.32 23.00
N ALA A 511 17.02 -0.79 23.34
CA ALA A 511 16.79 0.64 23.51
C ALA A 511 17.28 1.13 24.87
N GLN A 512 18.49 1.72 24.88
CA GLN A 512 19.11 2.25 26.09
C GLN A 512 18.71 3.72 26.34
N LYS A 513 17.75 3.95 27.24
CA LYS A 513 17.22 5.29 27.55
C LYS A 513 18.28 6.28 28.03
N SER A 514 19.30 5.80 28.76
CA SER A 514 20.44 6.63 29.18
C SER A 514 21.19 7.21 27.98
N HIS A 515 21.43 6.42 26.93
CA HIS A 515 22.08 6.89 25.71
C HIS A 515 21.21 7.89 24.96
N MET A 516 19.90 7.65 24.88
CA MET A 516 18.96 8.56 24.20
C MET A 516 18.97 9.95 24.85
N GLY A 517 19.01 10.03 26.19
CA GLY A 517 19.08 11.30 26.91
C GLY A 517 20.43 12.04 26.77
N LEU A 518 21.53 11.31 26.57
CA LEU A 518 22.88 11.89 26.45
C LEU A 518 23.24 12.29 25.01
N TYR A 519 22.87 11.48 24.03
CA TYR A 519 23.35 11.59 22.64
C TYR A 519 22.25 11.96 21.64
N GLY A 520 20.99 11.63 21.97
CA GLY A 520 19.84 11.90 21.13
C GLY A 520 19.52 13.39 21.02
N ILE A 521 18.88 13.77 19.92
CA ILE A 521 18.17 15.06 19.84
C ILE A 521 16.92 14.98 20.72
N LYS A 522 16.43 16.11 21.24
CA LYS A 522 15.13 16.11 21.92
C LYS A 522 14.03 15.96 20.87
N THR A 523 13.16 14.96 21.01
CA THR A 523 12.02 14.74 20.10
C THR A 523 10.74 15.45 20.58
N SER A 524 10.67 15.81 21.86
CA SER A 524 9.58 16.56 22.50
C SER A 524 10.10 17.90 23.03
N PHE A 525 9.26 18.94 22.94
CA PHE A 525 9.61 20.30 23.35
C PHE A 525 8.42 21.04 23.98
N ASP A 526 8.64 21.57 25.18
CA ASP A 526 7.65 22.44 25.85
C ASP A 526 7.70 23.89 25.32
N ASP A 527 8.84 24.31 24.77
CA ASP A 527 9.10 25.70 24.36
C ASP A 527 9.65 25.73 22.92
N TYR A 528 8.75 25.97 21.97
CA TYR A 528 9.08 26.04 20.55
C TYR A 528 10.10 27.13 20.24
N LYS A 529 10.06 28.28 20.93
CA LYS A 529 10.99 29.39 20.70
C LYS A 529 12.41 28.99 21.09
N LYS A 530 12.60 28.37 22.26
CA LYS A 530 13.92 27.85 22.67
C LYS A 530 14.50 26.86 21.68
N ARG A 531 13.64 26.04 21.07
CA ARG A 531 14.07 25.11 20.01
C ARG A 531 14.56 25.87 18.76
N LYS A 532 13.83 26.88 18.29
CA LYS A 532 14.28 27.75 17.19
C LYS A 532 15.62 28.40 17.51
N ASP A 533 15.74 29.01 18.69
CA ASP A 533 16.97 29.67 19.13
C ASP A 533 18.13 28.66 19.14
N LYS A 534 17.89 27.42 19.60
CA LYS A 534 18.91 26.36 19.57
C LYS A 534 19.32 25.96 18.16
N VAL A 535 18.36 25.82 17.23
CA VAL A 535 18.68 25.52 15.83
C VAL A 535 19.51 26.64 15.22
N GLN A 536 19.16 27.90 15.47
CA GLN A 536 19.91 29.05 14.98
C GLN A 536 21.33 29.11 15.58
N GLU A 537 21.50 28.82 16.88
CA GLU A 537 22.80 28.69 17.53
C GLU A 537 23.67 27.61 16.85
N MET A 538 23.07 26.44 16.54
CA MET A 538 23.77 25.35 15.86
C MET A 538 24.21 25.75 14.44
N LEU A 539 23.34 26.40 13.66
CA LEU A 539 23.68 26.89 12.33
C LEU A 539 24.82 27.93 12.38
N LEU A 540 24.74 28.88 13.31
CA LEU A 540 25.77 29.91 13.50
C LEU A 540 27.12 29.31 13.90
N SER A 541 27.14 28.25 14.70
CA SER A 541 28.38 27.56 15.13
C SER A 541 29.20 26.99 13.97
N ILE A 542 28.57 26.74 12.82
CA ILE A 542 29.21 26.28 11.58
C ILE A 542 29.26 27.38 10.49
N GLY A 543 28.94 28.63 10.86
CA GLY A 543 29.00 29.79 9.99
C GLY A 543 27.82 29.95 9.03
N ILE A 544 26.73 29.20 9.23
CA ILE A 544 25.50 29.31 8.44
C ILE A 544 24.55 30.29 9.11
N GLN A 545 24.00 31.23 8.33
CA GLN A 545 23.04 32.23 8.79
C GLN A 545 21.70 32.06 8.07
N SER A 546 20.60 32.17 8.81
CA SER A 546 19.25 32.22 8.24
C SER A 546 18.88 33.66 7.92
N ILE A 547 18.49 33.92 6.66
CA ILE A 547 18.05 35.24 6.20
C ILE A 547 16.53 35.28 6.18
N TRP A 548 15.95 36.26 6.89
CA TRP A 548 14.51 36.37 7.09
C TRP A 548 13.93 37.52 6.28
N ASN A 549 12.73 37.32 5.74
CA ASN A 549 11.93 38.39 5.15
C ASN A 549 11.37 39.30 6.25
N TYR A 550 10.86 40.48 5.86
CA TYR A 550 10.24 41.44 6.80
C TYR A 550 9.03 40.86 7.54
N ASP A 551 8.30 39.92 6.94
CA ASP A 551 7.14 39.24 7.54
C ASP A 551 7.52 38.11 8.52
N GLY A 552 8.82 37.87 8.73
CA GLY A 552 9.33 36.82 9.61
C GLY A 552 9.37 35.43 8.99
N THR A 553 9.06 35.28 7.70
CA THR A 553 9.27 34.02 6.97
C THR A 553 10.74 33.86 6.54
N LEU A 554 11.21 32.61 6.48
CA LEU A 554 12.57 32.33 6.02
C LEU A 554 12.68 32.60 4.52
N SER A 555 13.64 33.44 4.12
CA SER A 555 13.98 33.70 2.74
C SER A 555 14.90 32.60 2.20
N HIS A 556 16.07 32.44 2.81
CA HIS A 556 17.10 31.48 2.43
C HIS A 556 18.14 31.35 3.56
N MET A 557 19.15 30.49 3.35
CA MET A 557 20.34 30.43 4.21
C MET A 557 21.56 30.97 3.44
N GLU A 558 22.51 31.52 4.17
CA GLU A 558 23.83 31.91 3.66
C GLU A 558 24.95 31.21 4.41
N TRP A 559 26.02 30.87 3.70
CA TRP A 559 27.29 30.43 4.28
C TRP A 559 28.39 31.34 3.75
N ARG A 560 29.10 32.03 4.66
CA ARG A 560 30.16 33.00 4.30
C ARG A 560 29.69 34.12 3.34
N GLY A 561 28.43 34.53 3.46
CA GLY A 561 27.81 35.58 2.63
C GLY A 561 27.34 35.10 1.25
N GLU A 562 27.45 33.80 0.94
CA GLU A 562 26.90 33.21 -0.27
C GLU A 562 25.63 32.43 0.05
N ARG A 563 24.61 32.57 -0.80
CA ARG A 563 23.35 31.84 -0.66
C ARG A 563 23.57 30.33 -0.83
N ILE A 564 23.12 29.56 0.15
CA ILE A 564 23.03 28.10 0.06
C ILE A 564 21.80 27.75 -0.79
N PRO A 565 21.92 26.85 -1.80
CA PRO A 565 20.76 26.34 -2.52
C PRO A 565 19.74 25.70 -1.58
N THR A 566 18.45 25.93 -1.85
CA THR A 566 17.36 25.33 -1.09
C THR A 566 17.44 23.80 -1.17
N ILE A 567 17.42 23.15 -0.01
CA ILE A 567 17.57 21.71 0.14
C ILE A 567 16.24 21.01 -0.17
N LYS A 568 16.27 19.95 -0.98
CA LYS A 568 15.04 19.22 -1.37
C LYS A 568 14.81 17.96 -0.55
N ILE A 569 13.58 17.80 -0.05
CA ILE A 569 13.12 16.56 0.61
C ILE A 569 12.22 15.78 -0.36
N THR A 570 12.74 14.67 -0.88
CA THR A 570 12.10 13.87 -1.92
C THR A 570 11.18 12.80 -1.34
N SER A 571 9.98 12.66 -1.89
CA SER A 571 9.03 11.59 -1.56
C SER A 571 8.22 11.19 -2.79
N VAL A 572 7.62 10.00 -2.76
CA VAL A 572 6.72 9.53 -3.80
C VAL A 572 5.42 10.35 -3.77
N LYS A 573 5.05 10.89 -4.93
CA LYS A 573 3.79 11.61 -5.14
C LYS A 573 2.59 10.67 -5.01
N GLY A 574 1.54 11.12 -4.32
CA GLY A 574 0.30 10.38 -4.10
C GLY A 574 0.32 9.47 -2.86
N TRP A 575 1.47 9.31 -2.20
CA TRP A 575 1.54 8.64 -0.89
C TRP A 575 1.25 9.68 0.18
N THR A 576 -0.04 9.99 0.35
CA THR A 576 -0.52 11.17 1.10
C THR A 576 -0.03 11.24 2.55
N GLU A 577 0.17 10.09 3.20
CA GLU A 577 0.78 10.01 4.52
C GLU A 577 2.22 10.55 4.50
N TRP A 578 3.06 10.05 3.57
CA TRP A 578 4.45 10.48 3.44
C TRP A 578 4.56 11.94 3.01
N GLU A 579 3.70 12.39 2.10
CA GLU A 579 3.61 13.81 1.71
C GLU A 579 3.30 14.69 2.92
N THR A 580 2.33 14.28 3.77
CA THR A 580 1.97 15.01 4.99
C THR A 580 3.12 15.03 6.00
N ILE A 581 3.78 13.89 6.23
CA ILE A 581 4.95 13.81 7.11
C ILE A 581 6.06 14.75 6.63
N VAL A 582 6.38 14.73 5.33
CA VAL A 582 7.44 15.56 4.74
C VAL A 582 7.08 17.04 4.82
N SER A 583 5.85 17.44 4.48
CA SER A 583 5.42 18.85 4.58
C SER A 583 5.44 19.37 6.02
N LEU A 584 5.07 18.56 7.01
CA LEU A 584 5.20 18.94 8.42
C LEU A 584 6.66 19.12 8.86
N ALA A 585 7.55 18.24 8.39
CA ALA A 585 9.00 18.36 8.63
C ALA A 585 9.57 19.62 7.96
N VAL A 586 9.24 19.87 6.69
CA VAL A 586 9.63 21.08 5.94
C VAL A 586 9.17 22.34 6.67
N ASN A 587 7.90 22.41 7.05
CA ASN A 587 7.36 23.55 7.79
C ASN A 587 8.11 23.81 9.10
N SER A 588 8.42 22.76 9.86
CA SER A 588 9.18 22.86 11.11
C SER A 588 10.61 23.36 10.88
N MET A 589 11.30 22.81 9.88
CA MET A 589 12.67 23.21 9.51
C MET A 589 12.74 24.65 9.02
N ARG A 590 11.83 25.07 8.11
CA ARG A 590 11.76 26.44 7.61
C ARG A 590 11.48 27.43 8.73
N TRP A 591 10.55 27.10 9.63
CA TRP A 591 10.23 27.93 10.78
C TRP A 591 11.43 28.16 11.72
N ALA A 592 12.28 27.14 11.87
CA ALA A 592 13.51 27.20 12.66
C ALA A 592 14.70 27.85 11.95
N GLY A 593 14.61 28.11 10.63
CA GLY A 593 15.62 28.82 9.86
C GLY A 593 16.43 27.97 8.87
N ILE A 594 15.99 26.74 8.60
CA ILE A 594 16.64 25.84 7.65
C ILE A 594 15.88 25.87 6.32
N ASP A 595 16.55 26.30 5.25
CA ASP A 595 15.92 26.47 3.93
C ASP A 595 15.78 25.13 3.20
N VAL A 596 14.62 24.49 3.39
CA VAL A 596 14.20 23.25 2.75
C VAL A 596 12.89 23.43 1.99
N GLN A 597 12.63 22.55 1.01
CA GLN A 597 11.37 22.47 0.27
C GLN A 597 11.00 21.02 -0.05
N GLU A 598 9.72 20.77 -0.27
CA GLU A 598 9.21 19.49 -0.78
C GLU A 598 9.67 19.23 -2.23
N ASN A 599 9.86 17.94 -2.55
CA ASN A 599 10.11 17.46 -3.91
C ASN A 599 9.34 16.15 -4.15
N PHE A 600 8.03 16.25 -4.39
CA PHE A 600 7.18 15.09 -4.64
C PHE A 600 7.25 14.66 -6.11
N VAL A 601 7.78 13.46 -6.34
CA VAL A 601 8.04 12.92 -7.69
C VAL A 601 7.28 11.60 -7.88
N ASP A 602 6.96 11.23 -9.11
CA ASP A 602 6.32 9.94 -9.37
C ASP A 602 7.28 8.76 -9.08
N GLY A 603 6.71 7.55 -8.96
CA GLY A 603 7.49 6.35 -8.67
C GLY A 603 8.58 6.05 -9.70
N GLY A 604 8.34 6.36 -10.98
CA GLY A 604 9.31 6.16 -12.05
C GLY A 604 10.58 7.00 -11.90
N GLN A 605 10.47 8.17 -11.26
CA GLN A 605 11.60 9.02 -10.91
C GLN A 605 12.17 8.72 -9.51
N TYR A 606 11.30 8.43 -8.53
CA TYR A 606 11.70 8.18 -7.13
C TYR A 606 12.70 7.02 -7.00
N TRP A 607 12.42 5.86 -7.62
CA TRP A 607 13.26 4.68 -7.44
C TRP A 607 14.67 4.85 -8.04
N PRO A 608 14.84 5.39 -9.26
CA PRO A 608 16.15 5.77 -9.77
C PRO A 608 16.87 6.80 -8.90
N ASP A 609 16.19 7.86 -8.45
CA ASP A 609 16.86 8.89 -7.64
C ASP A 609 17.37 8.33 -6.31
N MET A 610 16.57 7.47 -5.68
CA MET A 610 16.95 6.73 -4.47
C MET A 610 18.21 5.90 -4.70
N GLY A 611 18.20 5.05 -5.74
CA GLY A 611 19.31 4.16 -6.07
C GLY A 611 20.57 4.90 -6.46
N LEU A 612 20.47 5.95 -7.28
CA LEU A 612 21.61 6.71 -7.81
C LEU A 612 22.14 7.79 -6.85
N GLY A 613 21.36 8.16 -5.82
CA GLY A 613 21.73 9.21 -4.88
C GLY A 613 21.41 10.62 -5.37
N ASN A 614 20.46 10.76 -6.30
CA ASN A 614 20.05 12.04 -6.89
C ASN A 614 19.02 12.77 -6.01
N PHE A 615 19.30 12.91 -4.72
CA PHE A 615 18.47 13.61 -3.76
C PHE A 615 19.35 14.32 -2.72
N ASP A 616 18.79 15.29 -1.99
CA ASP A 616 19.45 15.88 -0.82
C ASP A 616 18.99 15.12 0.43
N LEU A 617 17.66 15.04 0.63
CA LEU A 617 17.02 14.10 1.53
C LEU A 617 15.96 13.30 0.78
N ILE A 618 15.73 12.06 1.21
CA ILE A 618 14.67 11.21 0.66
C ILE A 618 13.94 10.49 1.79
N MET A 619 12.60 10.51 1.75
CA MET A 619 11.76 9.74 2.65
C MET A 619 11.85 8.27 2.28
N HIS A 620 12.24 7.43 3.23
CA HIS A 620 12.39 5.99 3.03
C HIS A 620 12.12 5.19 4.32
N LYS A 621 11.92 3.88 4.18
CA LYS A 621 11.61 2.96 5.28
C LYS A 621 12.64 1.81 5.28
N PRO A 622 13.80 1.96 5.94
CA PRO A 622 14.81 0.90 5.98
C PRO A 622 14.27 -0.32 6.73
N ALA A 623 14.54 -1.50 6.19
CA ALA A 623 14.13 -2.80 6.72
C ALA A 623 12.64 -2.82 7.10
N ALA A 624 11.77 -2.48 6.14
CA ALA A 624 10.32 -2.37 6.34
C ALA A 624 9.65 -3.67 6.82
N ASP A 625 10.29 -4.80 6.56
CA ASP A 625 9.83 -6.13 6.94
C ASP A 625 10.41 -6.57 8.29
N ALA A 626 9.53 -6.96 9.22
CA ALA A 626 9.96 -7.51 10.49
C ALA A 626 10.62 -8.89 10.28
N SER A 627 11.81 -9.07 10.88
CA SER A 627 12.65 -10.23 10.65
C SER A 627 13.65 -10.46 11.79
N SER A 628 14.34 -11.61 11.75
CA SER A 628 15.25 -12.04 12.83
C SER A 628 16.48 -11.16 12.98
N SER A 629 16.85 -10.45 11.91
CA SER A 629 17.99 -9.54 11.91
C SER A 629 17.66 -8.14 12.41
N LEU A 630 16.42 -7.80 12.74
CA LEU A 630 16.15 -6.48 13.32
C LEU A 630 16.68 -6.40 14.76
N PRO A 631 17.32 -5.28 15.17
CA PRO A 631 17.51 -4.04 14.41
C PRO A 631 18.79 -3.99 13.54
N TRP A 632 19.68 -5.00 13.55
CA TRP A 632 20.92 -5.04 12.76
C TRP A 632 20.72 -4.65 11.30
N ARG A 633 19.72 -5.21 10.61
CA ARG A 633 19.49 -4.90 9.18
C ARG A 633 19.17 -3.43 8.95
N ARG A 634 18.42 -2.80 9.87
CA ARG A 634 18.09 -1.36 9.78
C ARG A 634 19.37 -0.51 9.87
N PHE A 635 20.26 -0.85 10.80
CA PHE A 635 21.57 -0.20 10.88
C PHE A 635 22.44 -0.48 9.65
N ASN A 636 22.45 -1.72 9.15
CA ASN A 636 23.21 -2.06 7.95
C ASN A 636 22.74 -1.25 6.72
N GLU A 637 21.43 -1.12 6.54
CA GLU A 637 20.83 -0.37 5.43
C GLU A 637 21.07 1.15 5.50
N VAL A 638 21.43 1.69 6.66
CA VAL A 638 21.64 3.13 6.87
C VAL A 638 23.12 3.49 7.03
N MET A 639 23.93 2.60 7.62
CA MET A 639 25.26 2.97 8.13
C MET A 639 26.44 2.14 7.62
N SER A 640 26.20 0.96 7.05
CA SER A 640 27.28 0.03 6.67
C SER A 640 28.09 0.55 5.50
N SER A 641 29.42 0.44 5.56
CA SER A 641 30.28 0.75 4.41
C SER A 641 30.45 -0.42 3.44
N GLN A 642 30.02 -1.64 3.81
CA GLN A 642 30.31 -2.88 3.08
C GLN A 642 29.86 -2.83 1.61
N ASP A 643 28.70 -2.23 1.35
CA ASP A 643 28.11 -2.07 0.01
C ASP A 643 28.09 -0.61 -0.44
N TRP A 644 28.95 0.23 0.12
CA TRP A 644 28.99 1.64 -0.22
C TRP A 644 29.25 1.83 -1.72
N GLN A 645 28.48 2.72 -2.36
CA GLN A 645 28.63 3.05 -3.77
C GLN A 645 28.77 4.56 -3.95
N PRO A 646 29.62 5.03 -4.89
CA PRO A 646 29.71 6.45 -5.21
C PRO A 646 28.38 6.97 -5.79
N LEU A 647 28.17 8.29 -5.76
CA LEU A 647 27.01 8.90 -6.43
C LEU A 647 27.01 8.56 -7.92
N GLY A 648 25.81 8.34 -8.47
CA GLY A 648 25.62 7.89 -9.85
C GLY A 648 25.77 6.37 -10.04
N ALA A 649 26.34 5.64 -9.10
CA ALA A 649 26.26 4.19 -9.05
C ALA A 649 25.05 3.75 -8.20
N TRP A 650 24.40 2.66 -8.62
CA TRP A 650 23.20 2.14 -7.95
C TRP A 650 23.55 1.53 -6.59
N ALA A 651 23.00 2.11 -5.52
CA ALA A 651 23.06 1.59 -4.16
C ALA A 651 21.70 1.00 -3.77
N SER A 652 21.68 -0.28 -3.41
CA SER A 652 20.47 -0.94 -2.87
C SER A 652 20.34 -0.79 -1.35
N VAL A 653 21.42 -0.41 -0.67
CA VAL A 653 21.52 -0.14 0.76
C VAL A 653 22.46 1.05 0.97
N ASN A 654 22.45 1.66 2.15
CA ASN A 654 23.22 2.86 2.45
C ASN A 654 23.06 3.94 1.37
N ILE A 655 21.80 4.18 0.97
CA ILE A 655 21.47 5.14 -0.08
C ILE A 655 21.85 6.58 0.31
N GLY A 656 22.11 6.85 1.59
CA GLY A 656 22.66 8.14 2.06
C GLY A 656 24.17 8.31 1.86
N ARG A 657 24.88 7.24 1.48
CA ARG A 657 26.35 7.19 1.29
C ARG A 657 27.12 7.52 2.56
N TYR A 658 26.57 7.16 3.71
CA TYR A 658 27.24 7.30 4.99
C TYR A 658 28.45 6.36 5.10
N ASN A 659 29.39 6.69 5.99
CA ASN A 659 30.54 5.84 6.31
C ASN A 659 31.43 5.47 5.10
N ASN A 660 31.65 6.40 4.17
CA ASN A 660 32.56 6.19 3.04
C ASN A 660 33.96 5.77 3.55
N PRO A 661 34.47 4.57 3.21
CA PRO A 661 35.78 4.08 3.66
C PRO A 661 36.96 4.98 3.25
N ALA A 662 36.80 5.77 2.18
CA ALA A 662 37.82 6.70 1.70
C ALA A 662 37.74 8.10 2.37
N SER A 663 36.74 8.35 3.23
CA SER A 663 36.55 9.63 3.90
C SER A 663 37.37 9.74 5.18
N THR A 664 37.81 10.96 5.51
CA THR A 664 38.42 11.27 6.82
C THR A 664 37.44 11.11 7.99
N ASN A 665 36.14 11.11 7.69
CA ASN A 665 35.07 10.91 8.67
C ASN A 665 34.62 9.44 8.76
N TYR A 666 35.38 8.51 8.18
CA TYR A 666 35.09 7.08 8.26
C TYR A 666 35.05 6.60 9.73
N ARG A 667 34.07 5.75 10.04
CA ARG A 667 33.79 5.16 11.36
C ARG A 667 34.00 3.64 11.27
N PRO A 668 35.24 3.13 11.38
CA PRO A 668 35.51 1.69 11.35
C PRO A 668 34.76 0.91 12.45
N GLU A 669 34.44 1.56 13.57
CA GLU A 669 33.67 0.99 14.66
C GLU A 669 32.25 0.57 14.24
N VAL A 670 31.62 1.26 13.28
CA VAL A 670 30.29 0.91 12.76
C VAL A 670 30.36 -0.44 12.05
N ASP A 671 31.32 -0.61 11.15
CA ASP A 671 31.48 -1.85 10.39
C ASP A 671 31.94 -2.99 11.31
N SER A 672 32.80 -2.70 12.28
CA SER A 672 33.21 -3.68 13.29
C SER A 672 32.01 -4.18 14.11
N LEU A 673 31.12 -3.28 14.55
CA LEU A 673 29.92 -3.64 15.29
C LEU A 673 28.95 -4.44 14.41
N LEU A 674 28.68 -3.97 13.18
CA LEU A 674 27.82 -4.67 12.23
C LEU A 674 28.37 -6.06 11.87
N LYS A 675 29.69 -6.24 11.82
CA LYS A 675 30.31 -7.54 11.57
C LYS A 675 30.18 -8.50 12.76
N ILE A 676 30.31 -8.00 14.00
CA ILE A 676 30.33 -8.88 15.18
C ILE A 676 28.92 -9.21 15.71
N ILE A 677 27.98 -8.27 15.64
CA ILE A 677 26.62 -8.42 16.21
C ILE A 677 25.93 -9.73 15.79
N PRO A 678 25.92 -10.13 14.49
CA PRO A 678 25.31 -11.39 14.07
C PRO A 678 25.93 -12.65 14.66
N LEU A 679 27.16 -12.56 15.17
CA LEU A 679 27.96 -13.67 15.67
C LEU A 679 27.94 -13.78 17.20
N LEU A 680 27.44 -12.76 17.90
CA LEU A 680 27.38 -12.70 19.37
C LEU A 680 26.36 -13.71 19.92
N LYS A 681 26.82 -14.61 20.80
CA LYS A 681 25.97 -15.59 21.50
C LYS A 681 25.45 -15.07 22.84
N ASN A 682 26.22 -14.22 23.52
CA ASN A 682 25.81 -13.61 24.78
C ASN A 682 24.83 -12.45 24.51
N GLU A 683 23.72 -12.42 25.25
CA GLU A 683 22.67 -11.41 25.06
C GLU A 683 23.12 -10.02 25.52
N GLN A 684 23.86 -9.92 26.64
CA GLN A 684 24.34 -8.65 27.15
C GLN A 684 25.36 -8.01 26.20
N ASP A 685 26.31 -8.79 25.66
CA ASP A 685 27.26 -8.30 24.66
C ASP A 685 26.53 -7.73 23.44
N ARG A 686 25.44 -8.39 23.03
CA ARG A 686 24.60 -7.93 21.92
C ARG A 686 23.85 -6.64 22.26
N ILE A 687 23.30 -6.54 23.48
CA ILE A 687 22.66 -5.31 23.98
C ILE A 687 23.65 -4.14 23.97
N ASP A 688 24.87 -4.37 24.44
CA ASP A 688 25.90 -3.33 24.51
C ASP A 688 26.38 -2.92 23.12
N ALA A 689 26.55 -3.88 22.21
CA ALA A 689 26.92 -3.61 20.82
C ALA A 689 25.87 -2.78 20.08
N TYR A 690 24.58 -3.13 20.22
CA TYR A 690 23.48 -2.31 19.67
C TYR A 690 23.38 -0.94 20.35
N GLY A 691 23.60 -0.87 21.66
CA GLY A 691 23.62 0.40 22.40
C GLY A 691 24.68 1.37 21.88
N LYS A 692 25.88 0.86 21.57
CA LYS A 692 26.96 1.63 20.93
C LYS A 692 26.61 2.04 19.50
N LEU A 693 26.06 1.13 18.70
CA LEU A 693 25.70 1.42 17.32
C LEU A 693 24.60 2.50 17.23
N ASN A 694 23.60 2.42 18.11
CA ASN A 694 22.55 3.42 18.22
C ASN A 694 23.09 4.77 18.72
N MET A 695 24.06 4.76 19.63
CA MET A 695 24.76 5.97 20.07
C MET A 695 25.48 6.66 18.91
N ILE A 696 26.24 5.91 18.10
CA ILE A 696 26.91 6.46 16.90
C ILE A 696 25.88 7.05 15.93
N PHE A 697 24.78 6.34 15.67
CA PHE A 697 23.69 6.87 14.84
C PHE A 697 23.16 8.21 15.34
N MET A 698 22.91 8.33 16.66
CA MET A 698 22.42 9.59 17.24
C MET A 698 23.47 10.70 17.14
N VAL A 699 24.73 10.41 17.44
CA VAL A 699 25.83 11.40 17.38
C VAL A 699 26.05 11.90 15.95
N ASP A 700 26.16 11.00 14.99
CA ASP A 700 26.48 11.35 13.60
C ASP A 700 25.25 11.76 12.77
N GLN A 701 24.04 11.38 13.22
CA GLN A 701 22.76 11.68 12.57
C GLN A 701 22.78 11.47 11.04
N PRO A 702 23.12 10.26 10.54
CA PRO A 702 23.20 10.00 9.08
C PRO A 702 21.84 9.99 8.38
N ALA A 703 20.77 9.88 9.16
CA ALA A 703 19.38 9.99 8.72
C ALA A 703 18.53 10.52 9.88
N ILE A 704 17.31 10.98 9.60
CA ILE A 704 16.41 11.56 10.60
C ILE A 704 15.16 10.68 10.74
N PRO A 705 15.03 9.89 11.82
CA PRO A 705 13.79 9.20 12.17
C PRO A 705 12.66 10.20 12.33
N LEU A 706 11.50 9.98 11.70
CA LEU A 706 10.38 10.93 11.76
C LEU A 706 9.22 10.45 12.62
N VAL A 707 8.88 9.17 12.51
CA VAL A 707 7.73 8.60 13.20
C VAL A 707 7.86 7.08 13.29
N TYR A 708 7.12 6.44 14.18
CA TYR A 708 6.96 4.99 14.16
C TYR A 708 5.74 4.60 13.32
N LEU A 709 5.85 3.50 12.58
CA LEU A 709 4.74 2.86 11.88
C LEU A 709 4.66 1.37 12.23
N PRO A 710 3.46 0.77 12.18
CA PRO A 710 3.37 -0.67 12.10
C PRO A 710 3.99 -1.16 10.77
N GLU A 711 4.25 -2.46 10.69
CA GLU A 711 4.73 -3.10 9.46
C GLU A 711 3.73 -2.84 8.33
N GLN A 712 2.46 -2.97 8.69
CA GLN A 712 1.27 -2.62 7.94
C GLN A 712 0.18 -2.17 8.92
N PHE A 713 -0.74 -1.30 8.52
CA PHE A 713 -1.91 -1.06 9.36
C PHE A 713 -2.76 -2.33 9.46
N TYR A 714 -3.50 -2.48 10.55
CA TYR A 714 -4.33 -3.66 10.78
C TYR A 714 -5.71 -3.24 11.28
N TYR A 715 -6.66 -3.18 10.35
CA TYR A 715 -8.06 -2.89 10.63
C TYR A 715 -8.94 -4.01 10.10
N PHE A 716 -9.90 -4.48 10.90
CA PHE A 716 -10.81 -5.55 10.53
C PHE A 716 -12.24 -5.29 10.96
N ASN A 717 -13.19 -5.74 10.15
CA ASN A 717 -14.61 -5.71 10.44
C ASN A 717 -15.04 -7.04 11.07
N ASP A 718 -15.55 -7.00 12.30
CA ASP A 718 -15.91 -8.22 13.01
C ASP A 718 -17.31 -8.77 12.64
N LYS A 719 -18.07 -8.14 11.74
CA LYS A 719 -19.48 -8.51 11.49
C LYS A 719 -19.68 -9.93 10.95
N ILE A 720 -18.83 -10.37 10.04
CA ILE A 720 -18.92 -11.68 9.38
C ILE A 720 -17.87 -12.64 9.95
N TRP A 721 -16.59 -12.27 9.89
CA TRP A 721 -15.51 -13.06 10.45
C TRP A 721 -15.26 -12.68 11.90
N LYS A 722 -15.20 -13.67 12.78
CA LYS A 722 -14.95 -13.52 14.22
C LYS A 722 -13.59 -14.13 14.58
N ASN A 723 -13.19 -13.91 15.85
CA ASN A 723 -11.94 -14.40 16.42
C ASN A 723 -10.68 -13.85 15.74
N TRP A 724 -10.70 -12.60 15.31
CA TRP A 724 -9.50 -11.89 14.85
C TRP A 724 -8.47 -11.75 15.98
N PRO A 725 -7.16 -11.83 15.68
CA PRO A 725 -6.15 -11.58 16.69
C PRO A 725 -6.15 -10.11 17.11
N THR A 726 -5.98 -9.89 18.41
CA THR A 726 -5.93 -8.59 19.09
C THR A 726 -4.95 -8.68 20.25
N GLN A 727 -4.64 -7.56 20.91
CA GLN A 727 -3.83 -7.61 22.14
C GLN A 727 -4.41 -8.56 23.20
N LYS A 728 -5.74 -8.65 23.31
CA LYS A 728 -6.44 -9.52 24.28
C LYS A 728 -6.49 -10.98 23.85
N ASN A 729 -6.25 -11.27 22.58
CA ASN A 729 -6.24 -12.62 22.01
C ASN A 729 -5.10 -12.75 20.98
N PRO A 730 -3.82 -12.71 21.42
CA PRO A 730 -2.67 -12.52 20.53
C PRO A 730 -2.14 -13.85 19.96
N TYR A 731 -3.01 -14.70 19.43
CA TYR A 731 -2.62 -16.01 18.89
C TYR A 731 -1.86 -15.94 17.55
N ALA A 732 -1.88 -14.77 16.89
CA ALA A 732 -1.17 -14.49 15.65
C ALA A 732 -0.76 -13.00 15.63
N PRO A 733 0.28 -12.60 14.89
CA PRO A 733 0.65 -11.19 14.75
C PRO A 733 -0.47 -10.34 14.14
N PRO A 734 -0.48 -9.00 14.40
CA PRO A 734 -1.40 -8.03 13.80
C PRO A 734 -1.09 -7.85 12.31
N GLN A 735 -1.21 -8.93 11.57
CA GLN A 735 -0.99 -9.00 10.15
C GLN A 735 -2.30 -9.40 9.47
N ILE A 736 -2.52 -8.91 8.25
CA ILE A 736 -3.66 -9.40 7.46
C ILE A 736 -3.47 -10.89 7.11
N PRO A 737 -4.56 -11.66 6.98
CA PRO A 737 -4.48 -13.08 6.64
C PRO A 737 -3.67 -13.36 5.38
N GLY A 738 -2.72 -14.27 5.50
CA GLY A 738 -1.83 -14.70 4.42
C GLY A 738 -0.47 -14.03 4.38
N LEU A 739 -0.24 -12.93 5.12
CA LEU A 739 1.09 -12.33 5.26
C LEU A 739 1.87 -13.02 6.38
N GLY A 740 3.07 -13.54 6.10
CA GLY A 740 3.98 -14.09 7.12
C GLY A 740 3.28 -15.07 8.08
N SER A 741 3.56 -14.97 9.38
CA SER A 741 2.86 -15.76 10.42
C SER A 741 1.39 -15.38 10.61
N GLY A 742 0.96 -14.20 10.13
CA GLY A 742 -0.46 -13.83 10.05
C GLY A 742 -1.31 -14.75 9.16
N THR A 743 -0.68 -15.61 8.37
CA THR A 743 -1.34 -16.70 7.63
C THR A 743 -2.16 -17.61 8.56
N ASN A 744 -1.69 -17.85 9.78
CA ASN A 744 -2.37 -18.70 10.77
C ASN A 744 -3.79 -18.21 11.13
N ILE A 745 -4.08 -16.91 10.96
CA ILE A 745 -5.42 -16.33 11.19
C ILE A 745 -6.51 -17.10 10.43
N LEU A 746 -6.20 -17.58 9.22
CA LEU A 746 -7.14 -18.30 8.36
C LEU A 746 -7.73 -19.57 9.01
N TRP A 747 -6.97 -20.24 9.88
CA TRP A 747 -7.44 -21.42 10.61
C TRP A 747 -8.14 -21.09 11.93
N HIS A 748 -8.08 -19.85 12.40
CA HIS A 748 -8.62 -19.46 13.70
C HIS A 748 -9.91 -18.64 13.59
N ILE A 749 -10.08 -17.87 12.53
CA ILE A 749 -11.33 -17.14 12.28
C ILE A 749 -12.47 -18.09 11.91
N TYR A 750 -13.70 -17.62 12.07
CA TYR A 750 -14.90 -18.33 11.62
C TYR A 750 -15.98 -17.34 11.20
N SER A 751 -16.83 -17.73 10.24
CA SER A 751 -17.99 -16.93 9.83
C SER A 751 -19.12 -17.08 10.84
N LYS A 752 -19.85 -15.99 11.09
CA LYS A 752 -21.12 -15.98 11.83
C LYS A 752 -22.30 -16.60 11.06
#